data_AF-A0A2N5IPN1-F1
#
_entry.id   AF-A0A2N5IPN1-F1
#
_cell.length_a   1.000
_cell.length_b   1.000
_cell.length_c   1.000
_cell.angle_alpha   90.00
_cell.angle_beta   90.00
_cell.angle_gamma   90.00
#
_symmetry.space_group_name_H-M   'P 1'
#
loop_
_entity.id
_entity.type
_entity.pdbx_description
1 polymer ?
#
loop_
_entity_poly.entity_id
_entity_poly.type
_entity_poly.pdbx_seq_one_letter_code
_entity_poly.pdbx_strand_id
1 'polypeptide(L)'
;MSNMPNALAGGRYQLGQLIGRGGMAEVRIALDTRLGRTVAVKIMRAELANDEIFLARFRREARSVAQMNNPNIVNIYDSGEETITTDAGDTERLPYIVMEYVKGQTLRDIIKVNGALSQRDCEQVMLGVLSALDYSHRMGIIHRDIKPGNIMISEQGVVKVMDFGIARALDDSAATMTQSQGVVGTAQYLSPEQARGETVDMRSDLYSAGCVLYEMLTGRPPFTGDSAVAIAYQHVSEVATPPSAVVPGLPKMWDSIVAKAMAKDRQNRYATAGEFKNDILTYMNGGVPVAAAFNPLTDLSNVKARKEAEREQPTVPMSQTTQAFNPVTGQFEQIPPNAAAQNALKTRAEQRAAAAKAKKKKQIIIGSIIGVIAVIAIVVGVVFAMNNAKKNAVETVTVPACTATTSKDGLEAKLKALGLEMVEKQDTDSTEAAGTCTKMSPKAGSKVAKGSKVSVWFSAGPQSVPVPDVKDMSQEAARAELEEAGFKVSSTVKTEDSADIEKDKVTRTDPAAGSPTAKGSTITIYVSSGMTSMPNLVGQSKDAVISQYSGQFNFVVETESSDTVAAGSITRTDPVAGANIEQGSTITIWVSTGKEKVTVPSISAGTDYATAKLQLEAVGLTVAANGPTDSTTVVESIDPAAGSQVDKGSTVTITTKAGTSTGGNNGGNNSNTGE
;
A
#
# COMPACT_ATOMS: atom_id res chain seq x y z
N MET A 1 -28.96 -27.71 -8.18
CA MET A 1 -28.82 -27.82 -6.71
C MET A 1 -27.86 -28.98 -6.49
N SER A 2 -26.74 -28.79 -5.82
CA SER A 2 -25.79 -29.89 -5.57
C SER A 2 -26.42 -30.89 -4.60
N ASN A 3 -26.58 -32.15 -5.02
CA ASN A 3 -27.02 -33.27 -4.18
C ASN A 3 -25.93 -33.59 -3.14
N MET A 4 -25.82 -32.75 -2.11
CA MET A 4 -24.92 -33.02 -0.99
C MET A 4 -25.54 -34.12 -0.12
N PRO A 5 -24.80 -35.20 0.19
CA PRO A 5 -25.33 -36.29 0.99
C PRO A 5 -25.63 -35.82 2.42
N ASN A 6 -26.55 -36.50 3.11
CA ASN A 6 -26.88 -36.20 4.51
C ASN A 6 -25.80 -36.72 5.48
N ALA A 7 -24.94 -37.62 5.04
CA ALA A 7 -23.83 -38.12 5.84
C ALA A 7 -22.65 -38.55 4.95
N LEU A 8 -21.46 -38.63 5.55
CA LEU A 8 -20.23 -39.11 4.91
C LEU A 8 -19.65 -40.30 5.69
N ALA A 9 -18.71 -41.01 5.05
CA ALA A 9 -17.97 -42.13 5.62
C ALA A 9 -18.90 -43.26 6.12
N GLY A 10 -19.87 -43.65 5.29
CA GLY A 10 -20.84 -44.70 5.63
C GLY A 10 -21.75 -44.34 6.82
N GLY A 11 -22.04 -43.04 7.01
CA GLY A 11 -22.93 -42.57 8.08
C GLY A 11 -22.23 -42.14 9.37
N ARG A 12 -20.89 -42.22 9.44
CA ARG A 12 -20.13 -41.77 10.62
C ARG A 12 -20.25 -40.26 10.85
N TYR A 13 -20.17 -39.47 9.79
CA TYR A 13 -20.27 -38.01 9.89
C TYR A 13 -21.64 -37.56 9.39
N GLN A 14 -22.57 -37.31 10.29
CA GLN A 14 -23.90 -36.80 9.93
C GLN A 14 -23.82 -35.30 9.68
N LEU A 15 -24.02 -34.89 8.43
CA LEU A 15 -23.88 -33.50 8.01
C LEU A 15 -25.08 -32.67 8.48
N GLY A 16 -24.80 -31.54 9.11
CA GLY A 16 -25.77 -30.56 9.56
C GLY A 16 -25.70 -29.27 8.76
N GLN A 17 -25.83 -28.16 9.47
CA GLN A 17 -25.90 -26.82 8.89
C GLN A 17 -24.60 -26.42 8.18
N LEU A 18 -24.74 -25.71 7.06
CA LEU A 18 -23.67 -25.00 6.39
C LEU A 18 -23.19 -23.81 7.24
N ILE A 19 -21.90 -23.79 7.57
CA ILE A 19 -21.27 -22.74 8.39
C ILE A 19 -20.30 -21.85 7.61
N GLY A 20 -19.87 -22.27 6.42
CA GLY A 20 -19.00 -21.45 5.58
C GLY A 20 -19.03 -21.90 4.13
N ARG A 21 -18.96 -20.97 3.19
CA ARG A 21 -18.91 -21.25 1.76
C ARG A 21 -17.77 -20.45 1.13
N GLY A 22 -16.79 -21.16 0.58
CA GLY A 22 -15.71 -20.58 -0.21
C GLY A 22 -15.88 -20.85 -1.70
N GLY A 23 -14.94 -20.33 -2.50
CA GLY A 23 -14.87 -20.61 -3.94
C GLY A 23 -14.63 -22.09 -4.25
N MET A 24 -13.88 -22.80 -3.39
CA MET A 24 -13.40 -24.17 -3.66
C MET A 24 -14.01 -25.24 -2.76
N ALA A 25 -14.63 -24.84 -1.64
CA ALA A 25 -15.13 -25.75 -0.63
C ALA A 25 -16.38 -25.19 0.07
N GLU A 26 -17.17 -26.07 0.66
CA GLU A 26 -18.17 -25.72 1.66
C GLU A 26 -17.84 -26.38 2.99
N VAL A 27 -18.12 -25.69 4.10
CA VAL A 27 -17.82 -26.16 5.45
C VAL A 27 -19.14 -26.33 6.20
N ARG A 28 -19.37 -27.53 6.74
CA ARG A 28 -20.59 -27.89 7.47
C ARG A 28 -20.26 -28.33 8.88
N ILE A 29 -21.15 -28.05 9.82
CA ILE A 29 -21.16 -28.77 11.10
C ILE A 29 -21.55 -30.21 10.83
N ALA A 30 -20.94 -31.15 11.53
CA ALA A 30 -21.35 -32.54 11.53
C ALA A 30 -21.25 -33.16 12.93
N LEU A 31 -21.99 -34.24 13.15
CA LEU A 31 -21.85 -35.10 14.33
C LEU A 31 -20.99 -36.32 13.94
N ASP A 32 -19.85 -36.52 14.60
CA ASP A 32 -19.10 -37.79 14.53
C ASP A 32 -19.81 -38.80 15.44
N THR A 33 -20.65 -39.65 14.85
CA THR A 33 -21.51 -40.60 15.57
C THR A 33 -20.73 -41.67 16.32
N ARG A 34 -19.47 -41.91 15.95
CA ARG A 34 -18.61 -42.89 16.63
C ARG A 34 -18.07 -42.36 17.95
N LEU A 35 -17.75 -41.07 18.02
CA LEU A 35 -17.15 -40.43 19.19
C LEU A 35 -18.11 -39.51 19.94
N GLY A 36 -19.31 -39.26 19.40
CA GLY A 36 -20.33 -38.41 20.01
C GLY A 36 -19.96 -36.93 20.06
N ARG A 37 -19.11 -36.45 19.15
CA ARG A 37 -18.60 -35.06 19.17
C ARG A 37 -19.01 -34.28 17.93
N THR A 38 -19.22 -32.97 18.12
CA THR A 38 -19.42 -32.03 17.03
C THR A 38 -18.09 -31.72 16.33
N VAL A 39 -18.08 -31.79 15.00
CA VAL A 39 -16.92 -31.53 14.15
C VAL A 39 -17.31 -30.58 13.02
N ALA A 40 -16.32 -29.94 12.41
CA ALA A 40 -16.49 -29.22 11.16
C ALA A 40 -15.98 -30.11 10.01
N VAL A 41 -16.72 -30.16 8.92
CA VAL A 41 -16.35 -30.93 7.72
C VAL A 41 -16.25 -29.99 6.54
N LYS A 42 -15.03 -29.85 6.01
CA LYS A 42 -14.74 -29.08 4.80
C LYS A 42 -14.80 -30.02 3.60
N ILE A 43 -15.78 -29.81 2.72
CA ILE A 43 -16.07 -30.63 1.56
C ILE A 43 -15.67 -29.84 0.30
N MET A 44 -14.80 -30.41 -0.53
CA MET A 44 -14.34 -29.79 -1.77
C MET A 44 -15.40 -29.96 -2.87
N ARG A 45 -15.57 -28.95 -3.73
CA ARG A 45 -16.53 -29.03 -4.85
C ARG A 45 -16.05 -30.03 -5.91
N ALA A 46 -17.00 -30.73 -6.54
CA ALA A 46 -16.75 -31.82 -7.48
C ALA A 46 -15.92 -31.43 -8.72
N GLU A 47 -15.98 -30.18 -9.18
CA GLU A 47 -15.19 -29.66 -10.32
C GLU A 47 -13.67 -29.83 -10.12
N LEU A 48 -13.21 -29.88 -8.87
CA LEU A 48 -11.80 -30.09 -8.49
C LEU A 48 -11.46 -31.56 -8.21
N ALA A 49 -12.46 -32.42 -8.09
CA ALA A 49 -12.30 -33.81 -7.63
C ALA A 49 -11.87 -34.79 -8.72
N ASN A 50 -11.87 -34.37 -9.99
CA ASN A 50 -11.44 -35.20 -11.12
C ASN A 50 -9.93 -35.14 -11.40
N ASP A 51 -9.18 -34.28 -10.69
CA ASP A 51 -7.73 -34.20 -10.82
C ASP A 51 -7.04 -35.10 -9.78
N GLU A 52 -6.55 -36.27 -10.22
CA GLU A 52 -5.83 -37.22 -9.35
C GLU A 52 -4.56 -36.63 -8.72
N ILE A 53 -3.89 -35.69 -9.40
CA ILE A 53 -2.69 -35.01 -8.88
C ILE A 53 -3.09 -34.08 -7.74
N PHE A 54 -4.19 -33.36 -7.91
CA PHE A 54 -4.79 -32.51 -6.87
C PHE A 54 -5.16 -33.35 -5.64
N LEU A 55 -5.89 -34.46 -5.82
CA LEU A 55 -6.29 -35.34 -4.72
C LEU A 55 -5.09 -35.94 -3.97
N ALA A 56 -4.06 -36.38 -4.69
CA ALA A 56 -2.85 -36.93 -4.08
C ALA A 56 -2.11 -35.89 -3.21
N ARG A 57 -2.05 -34.62 -3.67
CA ARG A 57 -1.47 -33.50 -2.91
C ARG A 57 -2.35 -33.14 -1.71
N PHE A 58 -3.66 -33.01 -1.91
CA PHE A 58 -4.63 -32.73 -0.87
C PHE A 58 -4.53 -33.74 0.30
N ARG A 59 -4.48 -35.04 -0.01
CA ARG A 59 -4.28 -36.10 1.00
C ARG A 59 -2.94 -35.97 1.74
N ARG A 60 -1.86 -35.63 1.01
CA ARG A 60 -0.53 -35.46 1.60
C ARG A 60 -0.48 -34.26 2.55
N GLU A 61 -1.09 -33.15 2.17
CA GLU A 61 -1.14 -31.94 2.99
C GLU A 61 -2.02 -32.13 4.23
N ALA A 62 -3.21 -32.72 4.07
CA ALA A 62 -4.10 -33.05 5.18
C ALA A 62 -3.41 -33.96 6.23
N ARG A 63 -2.65 -34.97 5.78
CA ARG A 63 -1.87 -35.85 6.69
C ARG A 63 -0.75 -35.11 7.43
N SER A 64 -0.11 -34.16 6.77
CA SER A 64 1.00 -33.39 7.38
C SER A 64 0.47 -32.48 8.50
N VAL A 65 -0.72 -31.90 8.32
CA VAL A 65 -1.37 -31.05 9.32
C VAL A 65 -2.07 -31.87 10.41
N ALA A 66 -2.58 -33.06 10.12
CA ALA A 66 -3.20 -33.94 11.12
C ALA A 66 -2.24 -34.44 12.22
N GLN A 67 -0.93 -34.34 12.01
CA GLN A 67 0.08 -34.66 13.04
C GLN A 67 0.34 -33.48 14.01
N MET A 68 -0.24 -32.31 13.75
CA MET A 68 -0.04 -31.13 14.57
C MET A 68 -0.97 -31.16 15.78
N ASN A 69 -0.41 -30.95 16.97
CA ASN A 69 -1.17 -30.78 18.20
C ASN A 69 -0.72 -29.49 18.88
N ASN A 70 -1.50 -28.43 18.71
CA ASN A 70 -1.23 -27.13 19.29
C ASN A 70 -2.56 -26.44 19.64
N PRO A 71 -2.69 -25.80 20.82
CA PRO A 71 -3.93 -25.16 21.24
C PRO A 71 -4.37 -24.03 20.31
N ASN A 72 -3.45 -23.41 19.56
CA ASN A 72 -3.72 -22.34 18.62
C ASN A 72 -3.86 -22.81 17.15
N ILE A 73 -3.86 -24.11 16.89
CA ILE A 73 -4.12 -24.68 15.56
C ILE A 73 -5.45 -25.45 15.63
N VAL A 74 -6.28 -25.32 14.58
CA VAL A 74 -7.48 -26.14 14.41
C VAL A 74 -7.04 -27.57 14.11
N ASN A 75 -7.40 -28.51 14.97
CA ASN A 75 -6.99 -29.90 14.81
C ASN A 75 -7.70 -30.56 13.63
N ILE A 76 -6.96 -31.31 12.82
CA ILE A 76 -7.53 -32.20 11.80
C ILE A 76 -7.68 -33.59 12.39
N TYR A 77 -8.88 -34.14 12.33
CA TYR A 77 -9.19 -35.45 12.89
C TYR A 77 -9.19 -36.56 11.86
N ASP A 78 -9.64 -36.28 10.64
CA ASP A 78 -9.81 -37.28 9.61
C ASP A 78 -9.84 -36.63 8.22
N SER A 79 -9.66 -37.44 7.18
CA SER A 79 -9.82 -37.02 5.78
C SER A 79 -10.27 -38.20 4.95
N GLY A 80 -11.16 -37.99 4.00
CA GLY A 80 -11.67 -39.07 3.16
C GLY A 80 -12.31 -38.56 1.87
N GLU A 81 -12.94 -39.48 1.16
CA GLU A 81 -13.67 -39.24 -0.08
C GLU A 81 -15.02 -39.95 -0.01
N GLU A 82 -16.07 -39.27 -0.42
CA GLU A 82 -17.40 -39.84 -0.59
C GLU A 82 -17.73 -39.91 -2.08
N THR A 83 -18.33 -41.00 -2.53
CA THR A 83 -18.77 -41.12 -3.92
C THR A 83 -20.27 -40.88 -3.97
N ILE A 84 -20.71 -39.90 -4.74
CA ILE A 84 -22.13 -39.56 -4.91
C ILE A 84 -22.55 -39.76 -6.37
N THR A 85 -23.79 -40.17 -6.58
CA THR A 85 -24.41 -40.19 -7.90
C THR A 85 -25.26 -38.94 -8.05
N THR A 86 -24.99 -38.13 -9.07
CA THR A 86 -25.75 -36.92 -9.36
C THR A 86 -27.12 -37.27 -9.95
N ASP A 87 -28.04 -36.31 -9.99
CA ASP A 87 -29.36 -36.49 -10.62
C ASP A 87 -29.26 -36.85 -12.12
N ALA A 88 -28.13 -36.54 -12.76
CA ALA A 88 -27.83 -36.89 -14.15
C ALA A 88 -27.33 -38.34 -14.32
N GLY A 89 -27.14 -39.08 -13.22
CA GLY A 89 -26.58 -40.44 -13.22
C GLY A 89 -25.05 -40.50 -13.23
N ASP A 90 -24.37 -39.34 -13.22
CA ASP A 90 -22.91 -39.28 -13.17
C ASP A 90 -22.39 -39.56 -11.77
N THR A 91 -21.21 -40.18 -11.67
CA THR A 91 -20.55 -40.46 -10.40
C THR A 91 -19.52 -39.37 -10.09
N GLU A 92 -19.70 -38.65 -8.99
CA GLU A 92 -18.77 -37.61 -8.51
C GLU A 92 -18.10 -38.04 -7.22
N ARG A 93 -16.82 -37.65 -7.06
CA ARG A 93 -16.08 -37.83 -5.82
C ARG A 93 -16.10 -36.52 -5.03
N LEU A 94 -16.34 -36.61 -3.73
CA LEU A 94 -16.34 -35.49 -2.81
C LEU A 94 -15.24 -35.70 -1.76
N PRO A 95 -14.05 -35.11 -1.97
CA PRO A 95 -13.00 -35.09 -0.95
C PRO A 95 -13.45 -34.23 0.23
N TYR A 96 -13.20 -34.71 1.44
CA TYR A 96 -13.51 -33.98 2.66
C TYR A 96 -12.40 -34.08 3.70
N ILE A 97 -12.30 -33.05 4.54
CA ILE A 97 -11.47 -33.01 5.74
C ILE A 97 -12.37 -32.76 6.94
N VAL A 98 -12.20 -33.59 7.98
CA VAL A 98 -12.89 -33.46 9.26
C VAL A 98 -11.94 -32.80 10.24
N MET A 99 -12.39 -31.70 10.84
CA MET A 99 -11.59 -30.86 11.72
C MET A 99 -12.37 -30.45 12.97
N GLU A 100 -11.65 -29.88 13.93
CA GLU A 100 -12.19 -29.27 15.13
C GLU A 100 -13.25 -28.23 14.78
N TYR A 101 -14.44 -28.36 15.38
CA TYR A 101 -15.44 -27.31 15.31
C TYR A 101 -15.13 -26.26 16.37
N VAL A 102 -14.65 -25.09 15.92
CA VAL A 102 -14.41 -23.95 16.80
C VAL A 102 -15.70 -23.13 16.88
N LYS A 103 -16.32 -23.09 18.06
CA LYS A 103 -17.49 -22.24 18.31
C LYS A 103 -17.02 -20.80 18.55
N GLY A 104 -17.20 -19.93 17.57
CA GLY A 104 -16.68 -18.56 17.61
C GLY A 104 -16.84 -17.84 16.27
N GLN A 105 -16.10 -16.73 16.11
CA GLN A 105 -16.13 -15.90 14.91
C GLN A 105 -14.76 -15.82 14.25
N THR A 106 -14.72 -15.55 12.94
CA THR A 106 -13.46 -15.25 12.27
C THR A 106 -12.99 -13.85 12.65
N LEU A 107 -11.67 -13.63 12.69
CA LEU A 107 -11.10 -12.31 12.93
C LEU A 107 -11.57 -11.30 11.88
N ARG A 108 -11.79 -11.75 10.63
CA ARG A 108 -12.38 -10.93 9.56
C ARG A 108 -13.75 -10.37 9.95
N ASP A 109 -14.63 -11.22 10.47
CA ASP A 109 -15.99 -10.80 10.83
C ASP A 109 -15.95 -9.86 12.05
N ILE A 110 -15.04 -10.10 12.99
CA ILE A 110 -14.83 -9.24 14.16
C ILE A 110 -14.35 -7.85 13.73
N ILE A 111 -13.32 -7.75 12.88
CA ILE A 111 -12.82 -6.46 12.37
C ILE A 111 -13.89 -5.76 11.54
N LYS A 112 -14.67 -6.49 10.73
CA LYS A 112 -15.74 -5.90 9.92
C LYS A 112 -16.82 -5.22 10.75
N VAL A 113 -17.12 -5.74 11.94
CA VAL A 113 -18.15 -5.19 12.84
C VAL A 113 -17.56 -4.09 13.74
N ASN A 114 -16.37 -4.33 14.30
CA ASN A 114 -15.80 -3.46 15.33
C ASN A 114 -14.86 -2.37 14.78
N GLY A 115 -14.41 -2.50 13.52
CA GLY A 115 -13.32 -1.69 12.97
C GLY A 115 -11.98 -2.06 13.59
N ALA A 116 -11.17 -1.05 13.92
CA ALA A 116 -9.90 -1.24 14.63
C ALA A 116 -10.12 -1.84 16.03
N LEU A 117 -9.27 -2.78 16.41
CA LEU A 117 -9.31 -3.44 17.71
C LEU A 117 -8.42 -2.71 18.73
N SER A 118 -8.68 -2.96 20.01
CA SER A 118 -7.82 -2.43 21.07
C SER A 118 -6.41 -3.04 21.00
N GLN A 119 -5.39 -2.30 21.44
CA GLN A 119 -4.01 -2.81 21.48
C GLN A 119 -3.91 -4.15 22.23
N ARG A 120 -4.63 -4.28 23.34
CA ARG A 120 -4.70 -5.50 24.14
C ARG A 120 -5.29 -6.68 23.36
N ASP A 121 -6.32 -6.45 22.57
CA ASP A 121 -6.93 -7.51 21.75
C ASP A 121 -5.99 -7.89 20.60
N CYS A 122 -5.37 -6.91 19.94
CA CYS A 122 -4.35 -7.15 18.92
C CYS A 122 -3.19 -8.01 19.46
N GLU A 123 -2.70 -7.69 20.66
CA GLU A 123 -1.66 -8.46 21.35
C GLU A 123 -2.11 -9.91 21.58
N GLN A 124 -3.26 -10.12 22.21
CA GLN A 124 -3.77 -11.48 22.49
C GLN A 124 -3.93 -12.31 21.22
N VAL A 125 -4.50 -11.72 20.17
CA VAL A 125 -4.66 -12.40 18.88
C VAL A 125 -3.31 -12.75 18.28
N MET A 126 -2.38 -11.79 18.23
CA MET A 126 -1.05 -12.03 17.65
C MET A 126 -0.24 -13.07 18.43
N LEU A 127 -0.32 -13.10 19.76
CA LEU A 127 0.36 -14.11 20.56
C LEU A 127 -0.14 -15.52 20.22
N GLY A 128 -1.44 -15.69 19.97
CA GLY A 128 -2.03 -16.94 19.51
C GLY A 128 -1.60 -17.33 18.08
N VAL A 129 -1.64 -16.38 17.14
CA VAL A 129 -1.19 -16.59 15.75
C VAL A 129 0.28 -16.97 15.69
N LEU A 130 1.15 -16.24 16.40
CA LEU A 130 2.59 -16.49 16.41
C LEU A 130 2.95 -17.79 17.13
N SER A 131 2.17 -18.21 18.14
CA SER A 131 2.28 -19.53 18.77
C SER A 131 2.00 -20.67 17.77
N ALA A 132 0.94 -20.52 16.96
CA ALA A 132 0.61 -21.47 15.91
C ALA A 132 1.69 -21.54 14.82
N LEU A 133 2.19 -20.38 14.35
CA LEU A 133 3.23 -20.29 13.33
C LEU A 133 4.58 -20.83 13.82
N ASP A 134 5.00 -20.53 15.05
CA ASP A 134 6.24 -21.07 15.62
C ASP A 134 6.19 -22.61 15.66
N TYR A 135 5.07 -23.17 16.11
CA TYR A 135 4.87 -24.62 16.13
C TYR A 135 4.90 -25.21 14.72
N SER A 136 4.22 -24.59 13.75
CA SER A 136 4.20 -25.10 12.38
C SER A 136 5.55 -25.04 11.69
N HIS A 137 6.29 -23.94 11.86
CA HIS A 137 7.59 -23.74 11.25
C HIS A 137 8.62 -24.75 11.78
N ARG A 138 8.57 -25.11 13.08
CA ARG A 138 9.42 -26.17 13.65
C ARG A 138 9.13 -27.55 13.07
N MET A 139 7.90 -27.80 12.63
CA MET A 139 7.50 -29.03 11.94
C MET A 139 7.76 -28.96 10.42
N GLY A 140 8.38 -27.87 9.92
CA GLY A 140 8.66 -27.68 8.50
C GLY A 140 7.43 -27.34 7.66
N ILE A 141 6.32 -26.93 8.29
CA ILE A 141 5.06 -26.58 7.63
C ILE A 141 4.93 -25.06 7.60
N ILE A 142 4.81 -24.50 6.38
CA ILE A 142 4.57 -23.07 6.13
C ILE A 142 3.08 -22.91 5.80
N HIS A 143 2.41 -21.95 6.41
CA HIS A 143 0.97 -21.74 6.27
C HIS A 143 0.58 -21.20 4.89
N ARG A 144 1.29 -20.17 4.41
CA ARG A 144 1.19 -19.50 3.10
C ARG A 144 -0.05 -18.64 2.84
N ASP A 145 -1.13 -18.82 3.61
CA ASP A 145 -2.38 -18.05 3.46
C ASP A 145 -2.84 -17.43 4.79
N ILE A 146 -1.94 -16.81 5.54
CA ILE A 146 -2.30 -16.13 6.79
C ILE A 146 -3.11 -14.87 6.47
N LYS A 147 -4.34 -14.81 7.00
CA LYS A 147 -5.29 -13.70 6.84
C LYS A 147 -6.38 -13.75 7.91
N PRO A 148 -7.13 -12.68 8.16
CA PRO A 148 -8.18 -12.66 9.19
C PRO A 148 -9.29 -13.70 8.99
N GLY A 149 -9.55 -14.10 7.74
CA GLY A 149 -10.52 -15.16 7.43
C GLY A 149 -10.09 -16.56 7.86
N ASN A 150 -8.79 -16.79 8.08
CA ASN A 150 -8.22 -18.07 8.50
C ASN A 150 -7.80 -18.07 9.98
N ILE A 151 -8.25 -17.06 10.74
CA ILE A 151 -8.01 -16.92 12.18
C ILE A 151 -9.38 -16.86 12.85
N MET A 152 -9.62 -17.75 13.81
CA MET A 152 -10.85 -17.79 14.59
C MET A 152 -10.58 -17.44 16.04
N ILE A 153 -11.54 -16.76 16.66
CA ILE A 153 -11.58 -16.50 18.09
C ILE A 153 -12.80 -17.23 18.64
N SER A 154 -12.55 -18.21 19.51
CA SER A 154 -13.61 -18.96 20.19
C SER A 154 -14.39 -18.08 21.18
N GLU A 155 -15.58 -18.52 21.61
CA GLU A 155 -16.34 -17.85 22.67
C GLU A 155 -15.56 -17.71 23.99
N GLN A 156 -14.56 -18.58 24.23
CA GLN A 156 -13.67 -18.53 25.38
C GLN A 156 -12.45 -17.62 25.17
N GLY A 157 -12.35 -16.92 24.05
CA GLY A 157 -11.22 -16.04 23.71
C GLY A 157 -9.97 -16.77 23.20
N VAL A 158 -10.02 -18.10 23.01
CA VAL A 158 -8.90 -18.86 22.43
C VAL A 158 -8.79 -18.59 20.94
N VAL A 159 -7.59 -18.22 20.49
CA VAL A 159 -7.23 -17.99 19.09
C VAL A 159 -6.87 -19.31 18.42
N LYS A 160 -7.44 -19.56 17.24
CA LYS A 160 -7.27 -20.79 16.45
C LYS A 160 -6.97 -20.43 14.99
N VAL A 161 -5.83 -20.88 14.47
CA VAL A 161 -5.44 -20.74 13.06
C VAL A 161 -5.86 -22.00 12.30
N MET A 162 -6.50 -21.81 11.14
CA MET A 162 -7.03 -22.88 10.30
C MET A 162 -6.45 -22.83 8.88
N ASP A 163 -6.67 -23.90 8.10
CA ASP A 163 -6.31 -23.96 6.67
C ASP A 163 -4.79 -23.93 6.35
N PHE A 164 -3.96 -24.53 7.22
CA PHE A 164 -2.53 -24.75 6.94
C PHE A 164 -2.32 -25.50 5.61
N GLY A 165 -1.68 -24.85 4.64
CA GLY A 165 -1.08 -25.51 3.47
C GLY A 165 -2.04 -26.05 2.39
N ILE A 166 -3.35 -26.19 2.65
CA ILE A 166 -4.30 -26.86 1.73
C ILE A 166 -4.56 -26.07 0.42
N ALA A 167 -4.33 -24.76 0.41
CA ALA A 167 -4.59 -23.90 -0.76
C ALA A 167 -3.60 -24.09 -1.91
N ARG A 168 -2.47 -24.78 -1.69
CA ARG A 168 -1.38 -24.84 -2.68
C ARG A 168 -1.65 -25.83 -3.82
N ALA A 169 -2.69 -26.65 -3.74
CA ALA A 169 -2.98 -27.62 -4.79
C ALA A 169 -3.34 -26.95 -6.15
N LEU A 170 -3.64 -25.65 -6.17
CA LEU A 170 -4.00 -24.87 -7.38
C LEU A 170 -2.97 -23.82 -7.83
N ASP A 171 -2.04 -23.41 -6.95
CA ASP A 171 -1.24 -22.17 -7.16
C ASP A 171 0.16 -22.37 -7.75
N ASP A 172 0.64 -23.61 -7.96
CA ASP A 172 1.96 -23.86 -8.58
C ASP A 172 2.00 -23.52 -10.09
N SER A 173 0.90 -23.03 -10.66
CA SER A 173 0.89 -22.35 -11.94
C SER A 173 0.89 -20.85 -11.71
N ALA A 174 2.02 -20.18 -11.96
CA ALA A 174 2.10 -18.71 -12.06
C ALA A 174 1.10 -18.08 -13.07
N ALA A 175 0.32 -18.91 -13.78
CA ALA A 175 -0.73 -18.54 -14.71
C ALA A 175 -2.11 -18.27 -14.05
N THR A 176 -2.38 -18.75 -12.83
CA THR A 176 -3.72 -18.65 -12.23
C THR A 176 -4.04 -17.26 -11.67
N MET A 177 -3.02 -16.44 -11.39
CA MET A 177 -3.18 -15.03 -10.97
C MET A 177 -3.83 -14.16 -12.06
N THR A 178 -3.71 -14.54 -13.34
CA THR A 178 -4.25 -13.78 -14.48
C THR A 178 -5.62 -14.24 -14.98
N GLN A 179 -6.18 -15.35 -14.48
CA GLN A 179 -7.42 -15.92 -15.03
C GLN A 179 -8.58 -16.14 -14.05
N SER A 180 -8.43 -15.89 -12.75
CA SER A 180 -9.58 -15.92 -11.84
C SER A 180 -10.18 -14.53 -11.64
N GLN A 181 -11.18 -14.18 -12.45
CA GLN A 181 -12.07 -13.01 -12.29
C GLN A 181 -12.91 -13.02 -10.98
N GLY A 182 -12.50 -13.76 -9.94
CA GLY A 182 -13.32 -14.03 -8.75
C GLY A 182 -12.64 -13.89 -7.39
N VAL A 183 -11.37 -13.50 -7.29
CA VAL A 183 -10.68 -13.46 -5.99
C VAL A 183 -9.93 -12.14 -5.76
N VAL A 184 -10.72 -11.06 -5.64
CA VAL A 184 -10.24 -9.73 -5.26
C VAL A 184 -9.70 -9.71 -3.81
N GLY A 185 -10.05 -10.69 -2.97
CA GLY A 185 -9.75 -10.68 -1.52
C GLY A 185 -8.44 -11.34 -1.05
N THR A 186 -7.72 -12.13 -1.87
CA THR A 186 -6.54 -12.87 -1.38
C THR A 186 -5.23 -12.08 -1.48
N ALA A 187 -5.16 -11.07 -2.35
CA ALA A 187 -3.93 -10.32 -2.57
C ALA A 187 -3.50 -9.43 -1.37
N GLN A 188 -4.44 -9.06 -0.49
CA GLN A 188 -4.25 -8.11 0.62
C GLN A 188 -3.24 -8.56 1.70
N TYR A 189 -2.90 -9.84 1.74
CA TYR A 189 -2.00 -10.42 2.75
C TYR A 189 -0.82 -11.17 2.11
N LEU A 190 -0.63 -11.00 0.80
CA LEU A 190 0.39 -11.71 0.04
C LEU A 190 1.78 -11.19 0.40
N SER A 191 2.76 -12.08 0.62
CA SER A 191 4.15 -11.63 0.78
C SER A 191 4.76 -11.17 -0.56
N PRO A 192 5.79 -10.28 -0.54
CA PRO A 192 6.47 -9.80 -1.75
C PRO A 192 7.02 -10.92 -2.64
N GLU A 193 7.48 -12.02 -2.05
CA GLU A 193 7.99 -13.20 -2.74
C GLU A 193 6.86 -14.03 -3.36
N GLN A 194 5.70 -14.15 -2.71
CA GLN A 194 4.53 -14.78 -3.30
C GLN A 194 4.00 -13.96 -4.50
N ALA A 195 3.96 -12.63 -4.37
CA ALA A 195 3.59 -11.72 -5.45
C ALA A 195 4.49 -11.84 -6.70
N ARG A 196 5.78 -12.16 -6.48
CA ARG A 196 6.77 -12.37 -7.55
C ARG A 196 6.82 -13.82 -8.06
N GLY A 197 6.09 -14.75 -7.45
CA GLY A 197 6.19 -16.17 -7.76
C GLY A 197 7.55 -16.78 -7.38
N GLU A 198 8.22 -16.24 -6.36
CA GLU A 198 9.49 -16.74 -5.83
C GLU A 198 9.27 -17.87 -4.83
N THR A 199 10.37 -18.49 -4.38
CA THR A 199 10.32 -19.51 -3.32
C THR A 199 9.87 -18.88 -2.00
N VAL A 200 8.78 -19.41 -1.46
CA VAL A 200 8.16 -19.05 -0.20
C VAL A 200 8.82 -19.82 0.94
N ASP A 201 9.18 -19.12 2.02
CA ASP A 201 9.71 -19.70 3.25
C ASP A 201 8.87 -19.26 4.47
N MET A 202 9.28 -19.65 5.68
CA MET A 202 8.55 -19.32 6.91
C MET A 202 8.37 -17.81 7.14
N ARG A 203 9.25 -16.96 6.60
CA ARG A 203 9.20 -15.50 6.76
C ARG A 203 8.12 -14.86 5.89
N SER A 204 7.59 -15.60 4.92
CA SER A 204 6.40 -15.19 4.18
C SER A 204 5.18 -15.15 5.08
N ASP A 205 5.02 -16.14 5.98
CA ASP A 205 3.93 -16.14 6.98
C ASP A 205 4.07 -14.97 7.96
N LEU A 206 5.29 -14.60 8.34
CA LEU A 206 5.56 -13.48 9.24
C LEU A 206 5.18 -12.13 8.62
N TYR A 207 5.41 -11.98 7.32
CA TYR A 207 4.94 -10.82 6.57
C TYR A 207 3.42 -10.72 6.59
N SER A 208 2.73 -11.82 6.25
CA SER A 208 1.27 -11.88 6.26
C SER A 208 0.69 -11.65 7.66
N ALA A 209 1.33 -12.18 8.70
CA ALA A 209 0.97 -11.90 10.11
C ALA A 209 1.18 -10.42 10.47
N GLY A 210 2.20 -9.76 9.91
CA GLY A 210 2.38 -8.31 9.99
C GLY A 210 1.22 -7.53 9.34
N CYS A 211 0.74 -7.99 8.18
CA CYS A 211 -0.46 -7.41 7.54
C CYS A 211 -1.72 -7.59 8.38
N VAL A 212 -1.89 -8.75 9.03
CA VAL A 212 -3.00 -8.99 9.97
C VAL A 212 -2.91 -8.05 11.18
N LEU A 213 -1.72 -7.90 11.78
CA LEU A 213 -1.50 -6.95 12.87
C LEU A 213 -1.83 -5.51 12.46
N TYR A 214 -1.38 -5.09 11.27
CA TYR A 214 -1.71 -3.78 10.72
C TYR A 214 -3.22 -3.55 10.65
N GLU A 215 -3.97 -4.52 10.11
CA GLU A 215 -5.40 -4.40 9.93
C GLU A 215 -6.15 -4.41 11.26
N MET A 216 -5.72 -5.23 12.23
CA MET A 216 -6.31 -5.18 13.57
C MET A 216 -6.10 -3.80 14.21
N LEU A 217 -4.92 -3.20 14.07
CA LEU A 217 -4.62 -1.89 14.65
C LEU A 217 -5.35 -0.73 13.98
N THR A 218 -5.62 -0.83 12.66
CA THR A 218 -6.10 0.30 11.86
C THR A 218 -7.51 0.13 11.31
N GLY A 219 -8.10 -1.07 11.41
CA GLY A 219 -9.39 -1.43 10.84
C GLY A 219 -9.39 -1.64 9.32
N ARG A 220 -8.23 -1.52 8.65
CA ARG A 220 -8.10 -1.70 7.19
C ARG A 220 -6.77 -2.38 6.82
N PRO A 221 -6.69 -3.17 5.75
CA PRO A 221 -5.42 -3.77 5.31
C PRO A 221 -4.38 -2.70 4.95
N PRO A 222 -3.08 -3.04 4.98
CA PRO A 222 -2.00 -2.08 4.71
C PRO A 222 -1.99 -1.54 3.29
N PHE A 223 -2.53 -2.30 2.35
CA PHE A 223 -2.52 -2.03 0.92
C PHE A 223 -3.92 -2.28 0.35
N THR A 224 -4.41 -1.34 -0.46
CA THR A 224 -5.74 -1.37 -1.07
C THR A 224 -5.63 -0.88 -2.52
N GLY A 225 -6.45 -1.44 -3.40
CA GLY A 225 -6.52 -0.99 -4.80
C GLY A 225 -7.61 -1.72 -5.58
N ASP A 226 -7.90 -1.21 -6.78
CA ASP A 226 -9.03 -1.66 -7.59
C ASP A 226 -8.81 -3.04 -8.26
N SER A 227 -7.60 -3.60 -8.14
CA SER A 227 -7.28 -4.94 -8.65
C SER A 227 -6.30 -5.69 -7.75
N ALA A 228 -6.40 -7.02 -7.76
CA ALA A 228 -5.46 -7.90 -7.06
C ALA A 228 -4.00 -7.68 -7.51
N VAL A 229 -3.79 -7.34 -8.79
CA VAL A 229 -2.45 -7.04 -9.34
C VAL A 229 -1.91 -5.72 -8.78
N ALA A 230 -2.75 -4.69 -8.65
CA ALA A 230 -2.34 -3.42 -8.04
C ALA A 230 -1.93 -3.63 -6.58
N ILE A 231 -2.73 -4.36 -5.80
CA ILE A 231 -2.39 -4.69 -4.41
C ILE A 231 -1.08 -5.48 -4.36
N ALA A 232 -0.93 -6.52 -5.18
CA ALA A 232 0.32 -7.30 -5.25
C ALA A 232 1.55 -6.43 -5.59
N TYR A 233 1.39 -5.42 -6.46
CA TYR A 233 2.46 -4.45 -6.74
C TYR A 233 2.84 -3.64 -5.50
N GLN A 234 1.87 -3.09 -4.76
CA GLN A 234 2.12 -2.36 -3.50
C GLN A 234 2.87 -3.23 -2.48
N HIS A 235 2.50 -4.51 -2.36
CA HIS A 235 3.23 -5.47 -1.54
C HIS A 235 4.70 -5.62 -1.95
N VAL A 236 5.04 -5.47 -3.23
CA VAL A 236 6.42 -5.60 -3.73
C VAL A 236 7.23 -4.31 -3.61
N SER A 237 6.62 -3.14 -3.83
CA SER A 237 7.36 -1.89 -4.06
C SER A 237 7.02 -0.73 -3.12
N GLU A 238 5.92 -0.79 -2.38
CA GLU A 238 5.46 0.32 -1.54
C GLU A 238 5.64 0.01 -0.05
N VAL A 239 5.99 1.04 0.73
CA VAL A 239 6.00 0.96 2.19
C VAL A 239 4.59 1.26 2.69
N ALA A 240 4.07 0.44 3.61
CA ALA A 240 2.75 0.68 4.18
C ALA A 240 2.75 1.98 4.99
N THR A 241 1.67 2.76 4.91
CA THR A 241 1.46 3.93 5.76
C THR A 241 1.59 3.52 7.22
N PRO A 242 2.34 4.22 8.09
CA PRO A 242 2.47 3.81 9.49
C PRO A 242 1.11 3.75 10.21
N PRO A 243 0.82 2.71 11.02
CA PRO A 243 -0.39 2.61 11.82
C PRO A 243 -0.73 3.88 12.63
N SER A 244 0.27 4.54 13.24
CA SER A 244 0.07 5.78 14.01
C SER A 244 -0.35 7.00 13.18
N ALA A 245 -0.10 6.97 11.86
CA ALA A 245 -0.59 7.99 10.94
C ALA A 245 -2.06 7.74 10.55
N VAL A 246 -2.55 6.50 10.70
CA VAL A 246 -3.96 6.13 10.44
C VAL A 246 -4.81 6.27 11.70
N VAL A 247 -4.26 5.93 12.87
CA VAL A 247 -4.94 5.96 14.15
C VAL A 247 -4.23 6.93 15.11
N PRO A 248 -4.73 8.18 15.25
CA PRO A 248 -4.15 9.16 16.16
C PRO A 248 -4.06 8.63 17.60
N GLY A 249 -2.92 8.84 18.24
CA GLY A 249 -2.67 8.37 19.60
C GLY A 249 -2.16 6.92 19.71
N LEU A 250 -2.07 6.18 18.60
CA LEU A 250 -1.43 4.87 18.61
C LEU A 250 0.10 5.02 18.83
N PRO A 251 0.70 4.29 19.79
CA PRO A 251 2.13 4.38 20.04
C PRO A 251 2.98 4.02 18.83
N LYS A 252 4.00 4.85 18.54
CA LYS A 252 4.91 4.67 17.39
C LYS A 252 5.66 3.34 17.39
N MET A 253 5.75 2.65 18.52
CA MET A 253 6.35 1.32 18.56
C MET A 253 5.60 0.30 17.69
N TRP A 254 4.27 0.46 17.55
CA TRP A 254 3.50 -0.37 16.62
C TRP A 254 3.90 -0.15 15.17
N ASP A 255 4.29 1.07 14.79
CA ASP A 255 4.81 1.35 13.45
C ASP A 255 6.07 0.55 13.19
N SER A 256 7.00 0.56 14.15
CA SER A 256 8.25 -0.18 14.08
C SER A 256 8.04 -1.71 14.01
N ILE A 257 7.20 -2.26 14.89
CA ILE A 257 6.92 -3.71 14.94
C ILE A 257 6.29 -4.19 13.63
N VAL A 258 5.31 -3.44 13.12
CA VAL A 258 4.61 -3.76 11.87
C VAL A 258 5.55 -3.60 10.67
N ALA A 259 6.31 -2.50 10.61
CA ALA A 259 7.28 -2.27 9.55
C ALA A 259 8.34 -3.38 9.47
N LYS A 260 8.85 -3.85 10.62
CA LYS A 260 9.81 -4.95 10.66
C LYS A 260 9.20 -6.27 10.18
N ALA A 261 7.98 -6.60 10.61
CA ALA A 261 7.28 -7.80 10.11
C ALA A 261 7.06 -7.74 8.60
N MET A 262 6.70 -6.55 8.09
CA MET A 262 6.38 -6.29 6.70
C MET A 262 7.56 -5.79 5.84
N ALA A 263 8.80 -6.01 6.27
CA ALA A 263 9.97 -5.66 5.47
C ALA A 263 9.92 -6.36 4.10
N LYS A 264 10.32 -5.67 3.04
CA LYS A 264 10.31 -6.20 1.67
C LYS A 264 11.42 -7.22 1.48
N ASP A 265 12.60 -6.97 2.03
CA ASP A 265 13.63 -8.01 2.14
C ASP A 265 13.28 -8.98 3.27
N ARG A 266 13.14 -10.26 2.92
CA ARG A 266 12.92 -11.34 3.91
C ARG A 266 14.06 -11.46 4.93
N GLN A 267 15.25 -10.94 4.63
CA GLN A 267 16.39 -10.94 5.56
C GLN A 267 16.26 -9.88 6.67
N ASN A 268 15.47 -8.83 6.43
CA ASN A 268 15.28 -7.73 7.37
C ASN A 268 14.05 -7.94 8.28
N ARG A 269 13.19 -8.92 7.94
CA ARG A 269 12.08 -9.38 8.78
C ARG A 269 12.58 -10.09 10.04
N TYR A 270 11.66 -10.37 10.95
CA TYR A 270 11.90 -11.38 11.99
C TYR A 270 12.34 -12.70 11.36
N ALA A 271 13.34 -13.36 11.93
CA ALA A 271 13.81 -14.63 11.40
C ALA A 271 12.86 -15.78 11.75
N THR A 272 12.17 -15.67 12.90
CA THR A 272 11.23 -16.69 13.43
C THR A 272 9.98 -16.04 14.03
N ALA A 273 8.89 -16.81 14.12
CA ALA A 273 7.67 -16.38 14.81
C ALA A 273 7.92 -16.11 16.31
N GLY A 274 8.87 -16.82 16.93
CA GLY A 274 9.30 -16.59 18.31
C GLY A 274 9.93 -15.22 18.52
N GLU A 275 10.79 -14.75 17.61
CA GLU A 275 11.35 -13.40 17.67
C GLU A 275 10.27 -12.31 17.56
N PHE A 276 9.34 -12.47 16.63
CA PHE A 276 8.22 -11.54 16.49
C PHE A 276 7.37 -11.51 17.76
N LYS A 277 7.09 -12.68 18.34
CA LYS A 277 6.36 -12.81 19.61
C LYS A 277 7.10 -12.10 20.75
N ASN A 278 8.41 -12.24 20.82
CA ASN A 278 9.23 -11.63 21.86
C ASN A 278 9.24 -10.10 21.76
N ASP A 279 9.24 -9.52 20.57
CA ASP A 279 9.16 -8.06 20.39
C ASP A 279 7.81 -7.51 20.90
N ILE A 280 6.70 -8.19 20.61
CA ILE A 280 5.37 -7.84 21.15
C ILE A 280 5.38 -7.93 22.69
N LEU A 281 5.86 -9.04 23.26
CA LEU A 281 5.93 -9.21 24.71
C LEU A 281 6.85 -8.18 25.38
N THR A 282 7.97 -7.84 24.75
CA THR A 282 8.90 -6.83 25.26
C THR A 282 8.21 -5.47 25.34
N TYR A 283 7.49 -5.10 24.29
CA TYR A 283 6.72 -3.85 24.28
C TYR A 283 5.62 -3.85 25.35
N MET A 284 4.85 -4.94 25.48
CA MET A 284 3.82 -5.10 26.50
C MET A 284 4.36 -4.93 27.93
N ASN A 285 5.61 -5.35 28.16
CA ASN A 285 6.29 -5.22 29.44
C ASN A 285 7.01 -3.86 29.63
N GLY A 286 6.77 -2.89 28.75
CA GLY A 286 7.37 -1.55 28.81
C GLY A 286 8.84 -1.50 28.35
N GLY A 287 9.36 -2.57 27.75
CA GLY A 287 10.70 -2.63 27.17
C GLY A 287 10.76 -2.03 25.77
N VAL A 288 11.98 -1.95 25.23
CA VAL A 288 12.25 -1.50 23.86
C VAL A 288 12.51 -2.72 22.95
N PRO A 289 11.61 -3.04 22.02
CA PRO A 289 11.78 -4.13 21.06
C PRO A 289 12.92 -3.91 20.07
N VAL A 290 13.41 -4.99 19.44
CA VAL A 290 14.43 -4.90 18.39
C VAL A 290 13.91 -4.11 17.17
N ALA A 291 12.60 -4.16 16.94
CA ALA A 291 11.91 -3.36 15.93
C ALA A 291 12.15 -1.86 16.06
N ALA A 292 12.44 -1.32 17.26
CA ALA A 292 12.64 0.12 17.46
C ALA A 292 13.75 0.71 16.59
N ALA A 293 14.76 -0.09 16.21
CA ALA A 293 15.86 0.33 15.35
C ALA A 293 15.60 0.13 13.85
N PHE A 294 14.45 -0.44 13.47
CA PHE A 294 14.14 -0.75 12.07
C PHE A 294 13.63 0.48 11.31
N ASN A 295 14.18 0.73 10.12
CA ASN A 295 13.72 1.78 9.21
C ASN A 295 13.26 1.20 7.85
N PRO A 296 11.96 1.26 7.51
CA PRO A 296 11.43 0.63 6.29
C PRO A 296 11.92 1.27 4.98
N LEU A 297 12.32 2.56 4.99
CA LEU A 297 12.85 3.21 3.78
C LEU A 297 14.26 2.69 3.44
N THR A 298 15.05 2.36 4.46
CA THR A 298 16.37 1.73 4.26
C THR A 298 16.24 0.30 3.75
N ASP A 299 15.22 -0.44 4.18
CA ASP A 299 14.92 -1.77 3.64
C ASP A 299 14.63 -1.72 2.14
N LEU A 300 13.75 -0.82 1.69
CA LEU A 300 13.39 -0.71 0.27
C LEU A 300 14.57 -0.33 -0.62
N SER A 301 15.44 0.58 -0.18
CA SER A 301 16.66 0.95 -0.91
C SER A 301 17.68 -0.19 -0.94
N ASN A 302 17.86 -0.92 0.16
CA ASN A 302 18.72 -2.10 0.23
C ASN A 302 18.25 -3.23 -0.68
N VAL A 303 16.93 -3.44 -0.84
CA VAL A 303 16.38 -4.42 -1.79
C VAL A 303 16.74 -4.06 -3.22
N LYS A 304 16.65 -2.77 -3.60
CA LYS A 304 17.02 -2.31 -4.94
C LYS A 304 18.51 -2.53 -5.19
N ALA A 305 19.36 -2.11 -4.26
CA ALA A 305 20.80 -2.26 -4.35
C ALA A 305 21.26 -3.73 -4.40
N ARG A 306 20.67 -4.62 -3.60
CA ARG A 306 20.98 -6.07 -3.65
C ARG A 306 20.58 -6.69 -4.98
N LYS A 307 19.41 -6.36 -5.53
CA LYS A 307 18.98 -6.88 -6.84
C LYS A 307 19.82 -6.38 -7.99
N GLU A 308 20.33 -5.16 -7.91
CA GLU A 308 21.31 -4.62 -8.87
C GLU A 308 22.64 -5.37 -8.76
N ALA A 309 23.14 -5.58 -7.54
CA ALA A 309 24.35 -6.38 -7.30
C ALA A 309 24.22 -7.84 -7.75
N GLU A 310 23.06 -8.49 -7.51
CA GLU A 310 22.77 -9.86 -7.96
C GLU A 310 22.67 -9.98 -9.49
N ARG A 311 22.32 -8.90 -10.21
CA ARG A 311 22.33 -8.88 -11.68
C ARG A 311 23.73 -8.74 -12.26
N GLU A 312 24.65 -8.12 -11.53
CA GLU A 312 26.03 -7.86 -11.97
C GLU A 312 27.03 -8.93 -11.51
N GLN A 313 26.63 -9.86 -10.63
CA GLN A 313 27.50 -10.95 -10.19
C GLN A 313 27.70 -12.03 -11.27
N PRO A 314 28.95 -12.45 -11.56
CA PRO A 314 29.21 -13.65 -12.36
C PRO A 314 28.65 -14.87 -11.62
N THR A 315 27.85 -15.71 -12.30
CA THR A 315 27.44 -17.02 -11.78
C THR A 315 28.68 -17.90 -11.57
N VAL A 316 29.19 -17.97 -10.34
CA VAL A 316 30.13 -19.00 -9.91
C VAL A 316 29.34 -20.26 -9.51
N PRO A 317 29.68 -21.45 -10.06
CA PRO A 317 29.05 -22.69 -9.64
C PRO A 317 29.39 -22.96 -8.17
N MET A 318 28.36 -23.05 -7.34
CA MET A 318 28.48 -23.36 -5.91
C MET A 318 28.88 -24.84 -5.75
N SER A 319 30.13 -25.10 -5.36
CA SER A 319 30.54 -26.41 -4.85
C SER A 319 30.07 -26.50 -3.40
N GLN A 320 28.92 -27.15 -3.16
CA GLN A 320 28.50 -27.54 -1.81
C GLN A 320 28.59 -29.05 -1.66
N THR A 321 29.38 -29.50 -0.70
CA THR A 321 29.33 -30.85 -0.14
C THR A 321 28.15 -30.94 0.82
N THR A 322 27.11 -31.71 0.45
CA THR A 322 25.94 -31.93 1.32
C THR A 322 26.21 -33.09 2.26
N GLN A 323 26.06 -32.90 3.58
CA GLN A 323 26.00 -34.00 4.55
C GLN A 323 24.56 -34.49 4.70
N ALA A 324 24.38 -35.81 4.71
CA ALA A 324 23.08 -36.45 4.94
C ALA A 324 23.10 -37.19 6.28
N PHE A 325 22.00 -37.07 7.04
CA PHE A 325 21.83 -37.74 8.32
C PHE A 325 21.38 -39.19 8.10
N ASN A 326 22.10 -40.17 8.67
CA ASN A 326 21.76 -41.59 8.58
C ASN A 326 20.94 -42.03 9.81
N PRO A 327 19.64 -42.32 9.67
CA PRO A 327 18.76 -42.62 10.80
C PRO A 327 19.02 -43.98 11.46
N VAL A 328 19.87 -44.84 10.89
CA VAL A 328 20.22 -46.15 11.49
C VAL A 328 21.42 -46.04 12.43
N THR A 329 22.34 -45.10 12.19
CA THR A 329 23.59 -44.95 12.95
C THR A 329 23.64 -43.68 13.80
N GLY A 330 22.73 -42.73 13.58
CA GLY A 330 22.64 -41.48 14.36
C GLY A 330 23.77 -40.49 14.09
N GLN A 331 24.54 -40.68 13.01
CA GLN A 331 25.68 -39.84 12.62
C GLN A 331 25.47 -39.21 11.23
N PHE A 332 26.16 -38.08 11.00
CA PHE A 332 26.18 -37.40 9.71
C PHE A 332 27.31 -37.95 8.86
N GLU A 333 26.98 -38.56 7.72
CA GLU A 333 27.96 -39.16 6.82
C GLU A 333 28.15 -38.26 5.59
N GLN A 334 29.41 -38.06 5.16
CA GLN A 334 29.74 -37.35 3.93
C GLN A 334 29.57 -38.27 2.73
N ILE A 335 28.71 -37.87 1.78
CA ILE A 335 28.57 -38.59 0.51
C ILE A 335 29.57 -37.98 -0.49
N PRO A 336 30.50 -38.75 -1.09
CA PRO A 336 31.38 -38.25 -2.14
C PRO A 336 30.55 -37.83 -3.37
N PRO A 337 30.94 -36.79 -4.12
CA PRO A 337 30.22 -36.42 -5.33
C PRO A 337 30.29 -37.58 -6.33
N ASN A 338 29.13 -38.12 -6.69
CA ASN A 338 29.03 -39.18 -7.68
C ASN A 338 29.43 -38.61 -9.07
N ALA A 339 30.58 -39.02 -9.59
CA ALA A 339 31.12 -38.57 -10.88
C ALA A 339 30.26 -38.98 -12.09
N ALA A 340 29.21 -39.80 -11.90
CA ALA A 340 28.30 -40.22 -12.95
C ALA A 340 27.08 -39.30 -13.20
N ALA A 341 26.87 -38.25 -12.38
CA ALA A 341 25.69 -37.37 -12.49
C ALA A 341 25.99 -35.97 -13.06
N GLN A 342 27.16 -35.76 -13.67
CA GLN A 342 27.50 -34.46 -14.29
C GLN A 342 27.01 -34.28 -15.73
N ASN A 343 26.41 -35.31 -16.33
CA ASN A 343 25.77 -35.19 -17.64
C ASN A 343 24.25 -35.19 -17.49
N ALA A 344 23.64 -34.06 -17.90
CA ALA A 344 22.21 -33.85 -18.13
C ALA A 344 21.38 -33.12 -17.04
N LEU A 345 21.89 -32.00 -16.52
CA LEU A 345 21.00 -30.90 -16.08
C LEU A 345 21.30 -29.65 -16.89
N LYS A 346 20.53 -29.48 -17.98
CA LYS A 346 20.54 -28.29 -18.82
C LYS A 346 20.20 -27.06 -17.98
N THR A 347 20.94 -25.98 -18.18
CA THR A 347 20.73 -24.71 -17.47
C THR A 347 19.31 -24.18 -17.74
N ARG A 348 18.73 -23.39 -16.82
CA ARG A 348 17.40 -22.74 -17.02
C ARG A 348 17.34 -21.91 -18.32
N ALA A 349 18.48 -21.40 -18.80
CA ALA A 349 18.63 -20.74 -20.10
C ALA A 349 18.42 -21.70 -21.28
N GLU A 350 18.98 -22.91 -21.22
CA GLU A 350 18.79 -23.96 -22.23
C GLU A 350 17.38 -24.57 -22.19
N GLN A 351 16.75 -24.69 -21.00
CA GLN A 351 15.37 -25.14 -20.88
C GLN A 351 14.37 -24.12 -21.47
N ARG A 352 14.59 -22.80 -21.28
CA ARG A 352 13.81 -21.74 -21.94
C ARG A 352 14.02 -21.72 -23.46
N ALA A 353 15.25 -21.95 -23.93
CA ALA A 353 15.55 -22.07 -25.35
C ALA A 353 14.91 -23.32 -25.99
N ALA A 354 14.82 -24.44 -25.26
CA ALA A 354 14.15 -25.65 -25.71
C ALA A 354 12.62 -25.51 -25.75
N ALA A 355 12.01 -24.86 -24.75
CA ALA A 355 10.57 -24.57 -24.71
C ALA A 355 10.12 -23.60 -25.84
N ALA A 356 10.96 -22.61 -26.17
CA ALA A 356 10.73 -21.72 -27.31
C ALA A 356 10.81 -22.45 -28.68
N LYS A 357 11.69 -23.44 -28.81
CA LYS A 357 11.79 -24.30 -30.00
C LYS A 357 10.61 -25.28 -30.12
N ALA A 358 10.08 -25.78 -29.01
CA ALA A 358 8.93 -26.69 -29.01
C ALA A 358 7.62 -26.01 -29.44
N LYS A 359 7.38 -24.74 -29.05
CA LYS A 359 6.23 -23.94 -29.53
C LYS A 359 6.27 -23.68 -31.03
N LYS A 360 7.46 -23.42 -31.60
CA LYS A 360 7.63 -23.27 -33.07
C LYS A 360 7.37 -24.57 -33.83
N LYS A 361 7.75 -25.73 -33.27
CA LYS A 361 7.54 -27.04 -33.92
C LYS A 361 6.07 -27.44 -34.04
N LYS A 362 5.22 -27.07 -33.07
CA LYS A 362 3.77 -27.37 -33.07
C LYS A 362 2.99 -26.53 -34.09
N GLN A 363 3.44 -25.29 -34.38
CA GLN A 363 2.86 -24.44 -35.43
C GLN A 363 3.21 -24.90 -36.86
N ILE A 364 4.34 -25.59 -37.05
CA ILE A 364 4.79 -26.08 -38.38
C ILE A 364 3.97 -27.29 -38.85
N ILE A 365 3.48 -28.13 -37.94
CA ILE A 365 2.76 -29.37 -38.29
C ILE A 365 1.32 -29.09 -38.78
N ILE A 366 0.67 -28.03 -38.28
CA ILE A 366 -0.66 -27.60 -38.76
C ILE A 366 -0.55 -26.98 -40.17
N GLY A 367 0.57 -26.31 -40.48
CA GLY A 367 0.84 -25.76 -41.81
C GLY A 367 1.16 -26.81 -42.89
N SER A 368 1.67 -27.99 -42.52
CA SER A 368 2.04 -29.03 -43.50
C SER A 368 0.85 -29.72 -44.19
N ILE A 369 -0.34 -29.73 -43.57
CA ILE A 369 -1.54 -30.36 -44.17
C ILE A 369 -2.16 -29.45 -45.24
N ILE A 370 -2.09 -28.14 -45.06
CA ILE A 370 -2.55 -27.14 -46.06
C ILE A 370 -1.56 -27.07 -47.24
N GLY A 371 -0.26 -27.26 -46.98
CA GLY A 371 0.78 -27.27 -48.01
C GLY A 371 0.67 -28.43 -49.00
N VAL A 372 0.26 -29.62 -48.56
CA VAL A 372 0.14 -30.80 -49.46
C VAL A 372 -1.02 -30.65 -50.45
N ILE A 373 -2.14 -30.02 -50.05
CA ILE A 373 -3.28 -29.74 -50.94
C ILE A 373 -2.90 -28.68 -51.98
N ALA A 374 -2.10 -27.67 -51.59
CA ALA A 374 -1.59 -26.66 -52.52
C ALA A 374 -0.60 -27.24 -53.55
N VAL A 375 0.25 -28.19 -53.14
CA VAL A 375 1.22 -28.85 -54.04
C VAL A 375 0.51 -29.72 -55.09
N ILE A 376 -0.58 -30.41 -54.74
CA ILE A 376 -1.36 -31.20 -55.71
C ILE A 376 -2.05 -30.30 -56.74
N ALA A 377 -2.58 -29.15 -56.33
CA ALA A 377 -3.16 -28.15 -57.23
C ALA A 377 -2.10 -27.54 -58.18
N ILE A 378 -0.87 -27.34 -57.68
CA ILE A 378 0.26 -26.85 -58.48
C ILE A 378 0.73 -27.90 -59.49
N VAL A 379 0.77 -29.19 -59.14
CA VAL A 379 1.17 -30.27 -60.06
C VAL A 379 0.17 -30.41 -61.22
N VAL A 380 -1.13 -30.29 -60.97
CA VAL A 380 -2.16 -30.26 -62.03
C VAL A 380 -2.04 -29.00 -62.89
N GLY A 381 -1.72 -27.85 -62.28
CA GLY A 381 -1.45 -26.60 -63.01
C GLY A 381 -0.19 -26.65 -63.89
N VAL A 382 0.85 -27.34 -63.46
CA VAL A 382 2.12 -27.50 -64.20
C VAL A 382 1.95 -28.44 -65.40
N VAL A 383 1.14 -29.49 -65.30
CA VAL A 383 0.86 -30.39 -66.43
C VAL A 383 0.05 -29.68 -67.53
N PHE A 384 -0.82 -28.73 -67.18
CA PHE A 384 -1.54 -27.91 -68.16
C PHE A 384 -0.66 -26.80 -68.78
N ALA A 385 0.31 -26.28 -68.02
CA ALA A 385 1.22 -25.23 -68.47
C ALA A 385 2.42 -25.73 -69.29
N MET A 386 2.73 -27.04 -69.29
CA MET A 386 3.89 -27.61 -69.99
C MET A 386 3.69 -27.88 -71.49
N ASN A 387 2.59 -27.42 -72.09
CA ASN A 387 2.37 -27.56 -73.55
C ASN A 387 2.70 -26.32 -74.37
N ASN A 388 3.36 -25.29 -73.80
CA ASN A 388 3.91 -24.23 -74.62
C ASN A 388 5.19 -23.60 -74.04
N ALA A 389 6.19 -23.54 -74.92
CA ALA A 389 7.39 -22.71 -74.88
C ALA A 389 8.56 -23.13 -73.94
N LYS A 390 9.62 -23.57 -74.61
CA LYS A 390 11.00 -23.76 -74.12
C LYS A 390 11.73 -22.42 -73.89
N LYS A 391 12.75 -22.49 -73.02
CA LYS A 391 14.01 -21.68 -72.89
C LYS A 391 13.95 -20.30 -72.21
N ASN A 392 14.52 -20.22 -71.00
CA ASN A 392 15.83 -19.59 -70.68
C ASN A 392 15.98 -19.51 -69.15
N ALA A 393 17.06 -20.08 -68.59
CA ALA A 393 17.32 -19.99 -67.16
C ALA A 393 17.84 -18.59 -66.82
N VAL A 394 17.03 -17.77 -66.15
CA VAL A 394 17.42 -16.45 -65.66
C VAL A 394 18.33 -16.64 -64.45
N GLU A 395 19.51 -16.02 -64.49
CA GLU A 395 20.47 -16.03 -63.38
C GLU A 395 19.85 -15.29 -62.17
N THR A 396 19.69 -15.99 -61.05
CA THR A 396 19.06 -15.44 -59.84
C THR A 396 20.08 -15.18 -58.75
N VAL A 397 19.89 -14.08 -58.03
CA VAL A 397 20.71 -13.66 -56.89
C VAL A 397 19.85 -13.63 -55.62
N THR A 398 20.48 -13.80 -54.46
CA THR A 398 19.78 -13.88 -53.17
C THR A 398 19.78 -12.52 -52.49
N VAL A 399 18.62 -12.05 -52.02
CA VAL A 399 18.51 -10.77 -51.30
C VAL A 399 19.23 -10.87 -49.95
N PRO A 400 20.23 -10.01 -49.67
CA PRO A 400 20.99 -10.02 -48.42
C PRO A 400 20.11 -9.63 -47.22
N ALA A 401 20.50 -10.06 -46.01
CA ALA A 401 19.78 -9.72 -44.79
C ALA A 401 20.07 -8.27 -44.36
N CYS A 402 19.02 -7.59 -43.90
CA CYS A 402 19.11 -6.32 -43.22
C CYS A 402 19.16 -6.58 -41.70
N THR A 403 20.26 -6.23 -41.04
CA THR A 403 20.40 -6.31 -39.57
C THR A 403 20.51 -4.91 -38.97
N ALA A 404 20.20 -4.74 -37.68
CA ALA A 404 20.28 -3.47 -36.97
C ALA A 404 21.67 -2.79 -36.99
N THR A 405 22.72 -3.53 -37.36
CA THR A 405 24.10 -3.05 -37.48
C THR A 405 24.54 -2.74 -38.90
N THR A 406 23.71 -3.00 -39.91
CA THR A 406 24.06 -2.72 -41.31
C THR A 406 23.72 -1.26 -41.62
N SER A 407 24.74 -0.43 -41.88
CA SER A 407 24.53 0.95 -42.34
C SER A 407 23.82 0.96 -43.69
N LYS A 408 23.02 2.00 -43.94
CA LYS A 408 22.32 2.24 -45.22
C LYS A 408 23.26 2.10 -46.42
N ASP A 409 24.41 2.78 -46.38
CA ASP A 409 25.42 2.74 -47.43
C ASP A 409 26.01 1.33 -47.62
N GLY A 410 26.20 0.60 -46.51
CA GLY A 410 26.70 -0.77 -46.53
C GLY A 410 25.70 -1.76 -47.14
N LEU A 411 24.39 -1.55 -46.95
CA LEU A 411 23.35 -2.36 -47.57
C LEU A 411 23.22 -2.06 -49.07
N GLU A 412 23.25 -0.78 -49.45
CA GLU A 412 23.19 -0.35 -50.84
C GLU A 412 24.36 -0.93 -51.64
N ALA A 413 25.58 -0.84 -51.10
CA ALA A 413 26.77 -1.44 -51.72
C ALA A 413 26.64 -2.96 -51.92
N LYS A 414 26.08 -3.68 -50.92
CA LYS A 414 25.84 -5.14 -51.01
C LYS A 414 24.80 -5.48 -52.06
N LEU A 415 23.70 -4.72 -52.14
CA LEU A 415 22.67 -4.93 -53.15
C LEU A 415 23.22 -4.66 -54.56
N LYS A 416 23.95 -3.56 -54.73
CA LYS A 416 24.59 -3.19 -55.99
C LYS A 416 25.62 -4.22 -56.45
N ALA A 417 26.43 -4.77 -55.55
CA ALA A 417 27.39 -5.83 -55.85
C ALA A 417 26.70 -7.14 -56.35
N LEU A 418 25.47 -7.39 -55.91
CA LEU A 418 24.64 -8.50 -56.38
C LEU A 418 23.84 -8.16 -57.65
N GLY A 419 24.01 -6.95 -58.19
CA GLY A 419 23.25 -6.46 -59.34
C GLY A 419 21.79 -6.18 -59.03
N LEU A 420 21.45 -5.83 -57.78
CA LEU A 420 20.11 -5.42 -57.34
C LEU A 420 20.06 -3.90 -57.13
N GLU A 421 18.89 -3.32 -57.36
CA GLU A 421 18.65 -1.88 -57.20
C GLU A 421 17.91 -1.63 -55.89
N MET A 422 18.46 -0.79 -55.00
CA MET A 422 17.80 -0.44 -53.74
C MET A 422 16.79 0.69 -53.97
N VAL A 423 15.56 0.51 -53.49
CA VAL A 423 14.54 1.56 -53.42
C VAL A 423 14.32 1.91 -51.96
N GLU A 424 14.76 3.08 -51.56
CA GLU A 424 14.61 3.54 -50.19
C GLU A 424 13.17 3.99 -49.90
N LYS A 425 12.67 3.61 -48.72
CA LYS A 425 11.40 4.06 -48.15
C LYS A 425 11.60 4.40 -46.68
N GLN A 426 10.70 5.20 -46.14
CA GLN A 426 10.70 5.59 -44.73
C GLN A 426 9.63 4.81 -43.96
N ASP A 427 9.96 4.32 -42.77
CA ASP A 427 9.04 3.69 -41.82
C ASP A 427 8.73 4.70 -40.70
N THR A 428 7.62 5.41 -40.84
CA THR A 428 7.17 6.42 -39.86
C THR A 428 6.54 5.82 -38.62
N ASP A 429 6.22 4.53 -38.66
CA ASP A 429 5.54 3.81 -37.57
C ASP A 429 6.53 3.04 -36.67
N SER A 430 7.83 3.13 -36.96
CA SER A 430 8.85 2.40 -36.22
C SER A 430 9.27 3.14 -34.95
N THR A 431 9.43 2.38 -33.87
CA THR A 431 9.99 2.85 -32.59
C THR A 431 11.52 2.68 -32.53
N GLU A 432 12.14 2.11 -33.57
CA GLU A 432 13.59 1.90 -33.64
C GLU A 432 14.33 3.22 -33.93
N ALA A 433 15.63 3.30 -33.63
CA ALA A 433 16.43 4.48 -33.90
C ALA A 433 16.40 4.86 -35.40
N ALA A 434 16.42 6.17 -35.69
CA ALA A 434 16.38 6.68 -37.06
C ALA A 434 17.51 6.07 -37.91
N GLY A 435 17.17 5.61 -39.13
CA GLY A 435 18.10 4.92 -40.02
C GLY A 435 18.23 3.41 -39.80
N THR A 436 17.52 2.83 -38.83
CA THR A 436 17.45 1.37 -38.64
C THR A 436 16.58 0.74 -39.72
N CYS A 437 17.08 -0.28 -40.40
CA CYS A 437 16.30 -1.01 -41.40
C CYS A 437 15.22 -1.88 -40.75
N THR A 438 13.95 -1.61 -41.05
CA THR A 438 12.80 -2.24 -40.39
C THR A 438 12.15 -3.32 -41.24
N LYS A 439 12.06 -3.09 -42.56
CA LYS A 439 11.35 -3.96 -43.51
C LYS A 439 12.08 -4.00 -44.85
N MET A 440 11.96 -5.11 -45.57
CA MET A 440 12.44 -5.22 -46.95
C MET A 440 11.53 -6.10 -47.81
N SER A 441 11.41 -5.73 -49.09
CA SER A 441 10.61 -6.45 -50.09
C SER A 441 11.34 -6.48 -51.44
N PRO A 442 11.63 -7.66 -52.01
CA PRO A 442 11.41 -9.00 -51.46
C PRO A 442 12.17 -9.26 -50.14
N LYS A 443 11.67 -10.19 -49.31
CA LYS A 443 12.25 -10.48 -47.99
C LYS A 443 13.69 -10.99 -48.10
N ALA A 444 14.51 -10.75 -47.08
CA ALA A 444 15.85 -11.33 -46.95
C ALA A 444 15.84 -12.84 -47.25
N GLY A 445 16.80 -13.32 -48.03
CA GLY A 445 16.92 -14.72 -48.44
C GLY A 445 16.08 -15.12 -49.67
N SER A 446 15.26 -14.23 -50.21
CA SER A 446 14.50 -14.49 -51.45
C SER A 446 15.44 -14.54 -52.66
N LYS A 447 15.18 -15.44 -53.61
CA LYS A 447 15.88 -15.49 -54.91
C LYS A 447 15.14 -14.62 -55.92
N VAL A 448 15.83 -13.65 -56.49
CA VAL A 448 15.28 -12.69 -57.45
C VAL A 448 16.19 -12.62 -58.68
N ALA A 449 15.64 -12.25 -59.84
CA ALA A 449 16.45 -12.05 -61.04
C ALA A 449 17.44 -10.90 -60.85
N LYS A 450 18.62 -10.98 -61.45
CA LYS A 450 19.57 -9.86 -61.49
C LYS A 450 18.90 -8.64 -62.14
N GLY A 451 19.11 -7.46 -61.57
CA GLY A 451 18.44 -6.20 -61.95
C GLY A 451 17.13 -5.93 -61.21
N SER A 452 16.67 -6.81 -60.31
CA SER A 452 15.44 -6.60 -59.54
C SER A 452 15.58 -5.45 -58.52
N LYS A 453 14.47 -4.74 -58.30
CA LYS A 453 14.36 -3.71 -57.25
C LYS A 453 14.06 -4.32 -55.89
N VAL A 454 14.77 -3.88 -54.86
CA VAL A 454 14.53 -4.24 -53.45
C VAL A 454 14.12 -2.98 -52.70
N SER A 455 12.86 -2.91 -52.28
CA SER A 455 12.39 -1.84 -51.41
C SER A 455 12.87 -2.07 -49.98
N VAL A 456 13.52 -1.08 -49.38
CA VAL A 456 14.04 -1.13 -48.01
C VAL A 456 13.47 0.04 -47.23
N TRP A 457 12.84 -0.25 -46.09
CA TRP A 457 12.29 0.76 -45.20
C TRP A 457 13.25 1.02 -44.04
N PHE A 458 13.54 2.31 -43.79
CA PHE A 458 14.33 2.75 -42.65
C PHE A 458 13.47 3.53 -41.65
N SER A 459 13.65 3.26 -40.35
CA SER A 459 12.96 3.97 -39.28
C SER A 459 13.19 5.47 -39.36
N ALA A 460 12.12 6.26 -39.15
CA ALA A 460 12.21 7.70 -38.96
C ALA A 460 12.64 8.12 -37.54
N GLY A 461 12.74 7.16 -36.61
CA GLY A 461 12.92 7.41 -35.18
C GLY A 461 11.59 7.63 -34.43
N PRO A 462 11.58 7.53 -33.08
CA PRO A 462 10.38 7.78 -32.29
C PRO A 462 9.83 9.19 -32.53
N GLN A 463 8.60 9.29 -33.04
CA GLN A 463 7.93 10.57 -33.25
C GLN A 463 7.67 11.22 -31.89
N SER A 464 8.19 12.43 -31.66
CA SER A 464 7.93 13.21 -30.44
C SER A 464 6.85 14.25 -30.71
N VAL A 465 5.86 14.29 -29.82
CA VAL A 465 4.76 15.25 -29.82
C VAL A 465 4.78 16.01 -28.48
N PRO A 466 4.43 17.31 -28.44
CA PRO A 466 4.35 18.04 -27.18
C PRO A 466 3.20 17.50 -26.33
N VAL A 467 3.38 17.40 -25.03
CA VAL A 467 2.30 17.02 -24.09
C VAL A 467 1.25 18.15 -24.04
N PRO A 468 -0.04 17.90 -24.33
CA PRO A 468 -1.11 18.88 -24.17
C PRO A 468 -1.18 19.47 -22.75
N ASP A 469 -1.60 20.73 -22.64
CA ASP A 469 -1.90 21.35 -21.36
C ASP A 469 -3.34 21.05 -20.96
N VAL A 470 -3.49 20.23 -19.92
CA VAL A 470 -4.78 19.74 -19.41
C VAL A 470 -5.06 20.27 -18.01
N LYS A 471 -4.40 21.34 -17.59
CA LYS A 471 -4.63 22.00 -16.29
C LYS A 471 -6.09 22.45 -16.17
N ASP A 472 -6.64 22.38 -14.94
CA ASP A 472 -8.02 22.75 -14.61
C ASP A 472 -9.12 21.90 -15.27
N MET A 473 -8.74 20.86 -16.03
CA MET A 473 -9.68 19.90 -16.59
C MET A 473 -10.06 18.81 -15.57
N SER A 474 -11.18 18.13 -15.81
CA SER A 474 -11.47 16.88 -15.10
C SER A 474 -10.50 15.80 -15.54
N GLN A 475 -10.31 14.78 -14.70
CA GLN A 475 -9.46 13.63 -15.01
C GLN A 475 -9.86 12.96 -16.33
N GLU A 476 -11.16 12.82 -16.61
CA GLU A 476 -11.68 12.18 -17.81
C GLU A 476 -11.39 13.01 -19.06
N ALA A 477 -11.60 14.32 -19.00
CA ALA A 477 -11.32 15.24 -20.10
C ALA A 477 -9.82 15.29 -20.40
N ALA A 478 -8.99 15.42 -19.37
CA ALA A 478 -7.54 15.39 -19.48
C ALA A 478 -7.04 14.08 -20.08
N ARG A 479 -7.61 12.93 -19.67
CA ARG A 479 -7.26 11.63 -20.24
C ARG A 479 -7.58 11.57 -21.73
N ALA A 480 -8.79 11.98 -22.12
CA ALA A 480 -9.21 11.95 -23.51
C ALA A 480 -8.27 12.79 -24.41
N GLU A 481 -7.90 13.99 -23.96
CA GLU A 481 -7.02 14.89 -24.71
C GLU A 481 -5.58 14.36 -24.84
N LEU A 482 -5.03 13.78 -23.77
CA LEU A 482 -3.71 13.16 -23.81
C LEU A 482 -3.68 11.90 -24.71
N GLU A 483 -4.74 11.09 -24.70
CA GLU A 483 -4.89 9.92 -25.56
C GLU A 483 -5.07 10.31 -27.03
N GLU A 484 -5.81 11.39 -27.31
CA GLU A 484 -5.97 11.96 -28.65
C GLU A 484 -4.63 12.48 -29.21
N ALA A 485 -3.80 13.09 -28.36
CA ALA A 485 -2.42 13.46 -28.70
C ALA A 485 -1.49 12.26 -28.92
N GLY A 486 -1.97 11.03 -28.69
CA GLY A 486 -1.27 9.79 -28.95
C GLY A 486 -0.39 9.31 -27.79
N PHE A 487 -0.64 9.81 -26.58
CA PHE A 487 -0.01 9.29 -25.37
C PHE A 487 -0.85 8.18 -24.75
N LYS A 488 -0.22 7.42 -23.85
CA LYS A 488 -0.93 6.57 -22.89
C LYS A 488 -1.05 7.35 -21.61
N VAL A 489 -2.17 7.24 -20.90
CA VAL A 489 -2.35 7.89 -19.60
C VAL A 489 -2.20 6.84 -18.51
N SER A 490 -1.44 7.15 -17.46
CA SER A 490 -1.32 6.31 -16.28
C SER A 490 -2.72 6.02 -15.72
N SER A 491 -2.99 4.76 -15.39
CA SER A 491 -4.24 4.39 -14.72
C SER A 491 -4.32 4.95 -13.30
N THR A 492 -3.16 5.21 -12.68
CA THR A 492 -3.06 5.86 -11.37
C THR A 492 -2.83 7.36 -11.55
N VAL A 493 -3.70 8.14 -10.93
CA VAL A 493 -3.55 9.60 -10.77
C VAL A 493 -2.87 9.86 -9.43
N LYS A 494 -1.99 10.84 -9.38
CA LYS A 494 -1.37 11.30 -8.14
C LYS A 494 -2.14 12.47 -7.58
N THR A 495 -2.31 12.54 -6.27
CA THR A 495 -2.91 13.69 -5.61
C THR A 495 -1.83 14.62 -5.08
N GLU A 496 -2.07 15.93 -5.15
CA GLU A 496 -1.23 16.93 -4.50
C GLU A 496 -2.08 18.10 -3.98
N ASP A 497 -1.56 18.80 -2.99
CA ASP A 497 -2.23 19.94 -2.38
C ASP A 497 -2.09 21.16 -3.31
N SER A 498 -3.18 21.92 -3.44
CA SER A 498 -3.25 23.09 -4.30
C SER A 498 -4.11 24.15 -3.65
N ALA A 499 -3.72 25.42 -3.73
CA ALA A 499 -4.53 26.52 -3.23
C ALA A 499 -5.58 27.00 -4.26
N ASP A 500 -5.31 26.78 -5.55
CA ASP A 500 -6.00 27.46 -6.64
C ASP A 500 -6.81 26.52 -7.54
N ILE A 501 -6.56 25.20 -7.45
CA ILE A 501 -7.20 24.19 -8.32
C ILE A 501 -8.23 23.45 -7.48
N GLU A 502 -9.49 23.46 -7.92
CA GLU A 502 -10.57 22.74 -7.23
C GLU A 502 -10.25 21.24 -7.10
N LYS A 503 -10.76 20.63 -6.03
CA LYS A 503 -10.64 19.19 -5.79
C LYS A 503 -10.98 18.37 -7.04
N ASP A 504 -10.19 17.32 -7.27
CA ASP A 504 -10.33 16.35 -8.38
C ASP A 504 -10.06 16.92 -9.79
N LYS A 505 -9.71 18.20 -9.93
CA LYS A 505 -9.20 18.77 -11.19
C LYS A 505 -7.70 18.61 -11.33
N VAL A 506 -7.23 18.56 -12.57
CA VAL A 506 -5.82 18.37 -12.90
C VAL A 506 -5.00 19.61 -12.53
N THR A 507 -3.96 19.40 -11.73
CA THR A 507 -2.98 20.43 -11.35
C THR A 507 -1.86 20.51 -12.38
N ARG A 508 -1.35 19.35 -12.83
CA ARG A 508 -0.26 19.22 -13.81
C ARG A 508 -0.12 17.79 -14.33
N THR A 509 0.76 17.61 -15.31
CA THR A 509 1.16 16.32 -15.88
C THR A 509 2.66 16.05 -15.67
N ASP A 510 3.05 14.78 -15.81
CA ASP A 510 4.45 14.33 -15.85
C ASP A 510 4.63 13.25 -16.93
N PRO A 511 5.43 13.49 -17.99
CA PRO A 511 6.14 14.73 -18.33
C PRO A 511 5.24 15.97 -18.41
N ALA A 512 5.82 17.14 -18.11
CA ALA A 512 5.08 18.41 -18.01
C ALA A 512 4.46 18.85 -19.35
N ALA A 513 3.37 19.61 -19.29
CA ALA A 513 2.75 20.22 -20.46
C ALA A 513 3.77 20.97 -21.33
N GLY A 514 3.64 20.84 -22.65
CA GLY A 514 4.56 21.38 -23.66
C GLY A 514 5.86 20.60 -23.85
N SER A 515 6.19 19.64 -22.98
CA SER A 515 7.44 18.87 -23.12
C SER A 515 7.39 17.94 -24.35
N PRO A 516 8.45 17.87 -25.17
CA PRO A 516 8.50 16.97 -26.31
C PRO A 516 8.63 15.53 -25.81
N THR A 517 7.60 14.72 -26.02
CA THR A 517 7.52 13.35 -25.51
C THR A 517 7.21 12.38 -26.65
N ALA A 518 7.87 11.22 -26.67
CA ALA A 518 7.64 10.22 -27.71
C ALA A 518 6.18 9.73 -27.68
N LYS A 519 5.55 9.65 -28.86
CA LYS A 519 4.19 9.11 -29.03
C LYS A 519 4.09 7.70 -28.43
N GLY A 520 3.04 7.42 -27.67
CA GLY A 520 2.84 6.17 -26.95
C GLY A 520 3.52 6.07 -25.59
N SER A 521 4.28 7.10 -25.17
CA SER A 521 4.78 7.22 -23.79
C SER A 521 3.64 7.39 -22.80
N THR A 522 3.88 7.04 -21.54
CA THR A 522 2.88 7.15 -20.47
C THR A 522 2.99 8.50 -19.76
N ILE A 523 1.90 9.25 -19.69
CA ILE A 523 1.77 10.51 -18.96
C ILE A 523 1.06 10.26 -17.63
N THR A 524 1.62 10.76 -16.53
CA THR A 524 0.97 10.74 -15.21
C THR A 524 0.22 12.06 -15.00
N ILE A 525 -1.03 11.97 -14.56
CA ILE A 525 -1.85 13.13 -14.19
C ILE A 525 -1.72 13.34 -12.67
N TYR A 526 -1.56 14.60 -12.26
CA TYR A 526 -1.67 15.03 -10.88
C TYR A 526 -2.99 15.80 -10.72
N VAL A 527 -3.75 15.51 -9.67
CA VAL A 527 -5.01 16.20 -9.35
C VAL A 527 -4.96 16.82 -7.97
N SER A 528 -5.75 17.87 -7.79
CA SER A 528 -5.88 18.56 -6.51
C SER A 528 -6.55 17.67 -5.48
N SER A 529 -5.93 17.54 -4.30
CA SER A 529 -6.49 16.86 -3.14
C SER A 529 -7.69 17.62 -2.53
N GLY A 530 -7.87 18.89 -2.90
CA GLY A 530 -8.78 19.81 -2.23
C GLY A 530 -8.25 20.34 -0.89
N MET A 531 -7.00 20.03 -0.54
CA MET A 531 -6.33 20.51 0.67
C MET A 531 -5.35 21.64 0.34
N THR A 532 -5.17 22.55 1.29
CA THR A 532 -4.22 23.65 1.23
C THR A 532 -3.63 23.94 2.61
N SER A 533 -2.44 24.54 2.66
CA SER A 533 -1.79 24.89 3.92
C SER A 533 -2.34 26.21 4.46
N MET A 534 -2.70 26.22 5.75
CA MET A 534 -3.18 27.39 6.47
C MET A 534 -2.11 28.51 6.44
N PRO A 535 -2.40 29.69 5.87
CA PRO A 535 -1.45 30.79 5.85
C PRO A 535 -1.21 31.38 7.24
N ASN A 536 -0.06 32.03 7.44
CA ASN A 536 0.20 32.77 8.67
C ASN A 536 -0.44 34.17 8.60
N LEU A 537 -1.56 34.34 9.32
CA LEU A 537 -2.35 35.57 9.34
C LEU A 537 -2.08 36.44 10.58
N VAL A 538 -1.30 35.96 11.54
CA VAL A 538 -1.02 36.66 12.80
C VAL A 538 -0.29 37.97 12.54
N GLY A 539 -0.75 39.05 13.19
CA GLY A 539 -0.23 40.41 13.06
C GLY A 539 -0.83 41.20 11.89
N GLN A 540 -1.48 40.54 10.92
CA GLN A 540 -2.11 41.20 9.78
C GLN A 540 -3.44 41.85 10.17
N SER A 541 -3.84 42.88 9.43
CA SER A 541 -5.16 43.53 9.60
C SER A 541 -6.29 42.60 9.17
N LYS A 542 -7.36 42.52 9.98
CA LYS A 542 -8.53 41.68 9.66
C LYS A 542 -9.13 41.99 8.29
N ASP A 543 -9.22 43.27 7.92
CA ASP A 543 -9.90 43.71 6.70
C ASP A 543 -9.06 43.37 5.46
N ALA A 544 -7.73 43.47 5.58
CA ALA A 544 -6.80 43.08 4.53
C ALA A 544 -6.85 41.57 4.28
N VAL A 545 -6.88 40.77 5.35
CA VAL A 545 -6.95 39.30 5.27
C VAL A 545 -8.26 38.83 4.65
N ILE A 546 -9.41 39.36 5.12
CA ILE A 546 -10.72 38.97 4.58
C ILE A 546 -10.81 39.33 3.08
N SER A 547 -10.27 40.47 2.68
CA SER A 547 -10.22 40.89 1.27
C SER A 547 -9.32 39.99 0.42
N GLN A 548 -8.10 39.70 0.90
CA GLN A 548 -7.12 38.90 0.17
C GLN A 548 -7.57 37.46 -0.09
N TYR A 549 -8.24 36.84 0.89
CA TYR A 549 -8.64 35.43 0.84
C TYR A 549 -10.14 35.23 0.57
N SER A 550 -10.80 36.27 0.07
CA SER A 550 -12.22 36.21 -0.32
C SER A 550 -12.43 35.11 -1.37
N GLY A 551 -13.37 34.19 -1.10
CA GLY A 551 -13.67 33.05 -1.96
C GLY A 551 -12.74 31.84 -1.78
N GLN A 552 -11.61 31.96 -1.08
CA GLN A 552 -10.74 30.83 -0.73
C GLN A 552 -11.07 30.24 0.63
N PHE A 553 -11.41 31.09 1.61
CA PHE A 553 -11.76 30.69 2.97
C PHE A 553 -12.98 31.46 3.46
N ASN A 554 -13.67 30.88 4.44
CA ASN A 554 -14.70 31.55 5.21
C ASN A 554 -14.10 32.03 6.54
N PHE A 555 -14.45 33.23 7.03
CA PHE A 555 -13.88 33.77 8.26
C PHE A 555 -14.93 33.97 9.34
N VAL A 556 -14.67 33.43 10.54
CA VAL A 556 -15.38 33.78 11.78
C VAL A 556 -14.50 34.71 12.58
N VAL A 557 -15.03 35.87 12.98
CA VAL A 557 -14.27 36.91 13.68
C VAL A 557 -14.64 36.90 15.16
N GLU A 558 -13.66 36.62 15.99
CA GLU A 558 -13.71 36.77 17.44
C GLU A 558 -12.82 37.93 17.87
N THR A 559 -13.02 38.44 19.08
CA THR A 559 -12.22 39.57 19.61
C THR A 559 -11.59 39.22 20.94
N GLU A 560 -10.35 39.65 21.15
CA GLU A 560 -9.65 39.54 22.44
C GLU A 560 -8.74 40.75 22.67
N SER A 561 -8.42 41.04 23.93
CA SER A 561 -7.40 42.05 24.24
C SER A 561 -6.00 41.48 24.01
N SER A 562 -5.06 42.35 23.61
CA SER A 562 -3.65 41.99 23.45
C SER A 562 -2.74 43.16 23.80
N ASP A 563 -1.70 42.88 24.59
CA ASP A 563 -0.69 43.87 24.94
C ASP A 563 0.37 44.07 23.86
N THR A 564 0.50 43.10 22.95
CA THR A 564 1.57 43.05 21.94
C THR A 564 1.06 43.24 20.52
N VAL A 565 -0.23 43.03 20.26
CA VAL A 565 -0.83 43.13 18.93
C VAL A 565 -1.72 44.37 18.85
N ALA A 566 -1.48 45.21 17.83
CA ALA A 566 -2.24 46.43 17.61
C ALA A 566 -3.74 46.17 17.41
N ALA A 567 -4.59 47.09 17.87
CA ALA A 567 -6.03 46.97 17.70
C ALA A 567 -6.41 46.86 16.21
N GLY A 568 -7.27 45.90 15.87
CA GLY A 568 -7.67 45.59 14.50
C GLY A 568 -6.80 44.55 13.78
N SER A 569 -5.67 44.14 14.37
CA SER A 569 -4.83 43.06 13.84
C SER A 569 -5.17 41.70 14.47
N ILE A 570 -4.91 40.63 13.73
CA ILE A 570 -5.17 39.24 14.15
C ILE A 570 -4.13 38.80 15.18
N THR A 571 -4.57 38.28 16.31
CA THR A 571 -3.72 37.77 17.40
C THR A 571 -3.40 36.29 17.22
N ARG A 572 -4.39 35.50 16.78
CA ARG A 572 -4.27 34.06 16.54
C ARG A 572 -5.38 33.56 15.60
N THR A 573 -5.18 32.36 15.08
CA THR A 573 -6.13 31.68 14.19
C THR A 573 -6.40 30.26 14.66
N ASP A 574 -7.57 29.75 14.32
CA ASP A 574 -7.92 28.33 14.40
C ASP A 574 -8.60 27.91 13.10
N PRO A 575 -8.04 26.97 12.31
CA PRO A 575 -6.78 26.26 12.55
C PRO A 575 -5.53 27.16 12.60
N VAL A 576 -4.46 26.68 13.24
CA VAL A 576 -3.18 27.40 13.37
C VAL A 576 -2.42 27.46 12.04
N ALA A 577 -1.57 28.47 11.87
CA ALA A 577 -0.70 28.61 10.70
C ALA A 577 0.10 27.32 10.41
N GLY A 578 0.13 26.91 9.13
CA GLY A 578 0.78 25.69 8.67
C GLY A 578 -0.04 24.40 8.82
N ALA A 579 -1.22 24.44 9.44
CA ALA A 579 -2.15 23.30 9.44
C ALA A 579 -2.61 22.98 8.01
N ASN A 580 -2.75 21.70 7.67
CA ASN A 580 -3.35 21.32 6.39
C ASN A 580 -4.88 21.33 6.51
N ILE A 581 -5.54 22.13 5.68
CA ILE A 581 -6.99 22.42 5.77
C ILE A 581 -7.66 22.23 4.41
N GLU A 582 -8.96 21.93 4.41
CA GLU A 582 -9.73 21.86 3.18
C GLU A 582 -9.90 23.26 2.55
N GLN A 583 -9.87 23.33 1.22
CA GLN A 583 -10.24 24.54 0.49
C GLN A 583 -11.67 24.98 0.86
N GLY A 584 -11.89 26.28 1.05
CA GLY A 584 -13.20 26.80 1.45
C GLY A 584 -13.55 26.56 2.93
N SER A 585 -12.66 25.95 3.72
CA SER A 585 -12.89 25.75 5.15
C SER A 585 -13.07 27.07 5.90
N THR A 586 -13.69 26.97 7.09
CA THR A 586 -13.91 28.13 7.96
C THR A 586 -12.71 28.31 8.90
N ILE A 587 -12.14 29.50 8.89
CA ILE A 587 -11.05 29.93 9.75
C ILE A 587 -11.61 30.89 10.79
N THR A 588 -11.40 30.57 12.07
CA THR A 588 -11.66 31.53 13.14
C THR A 588 -10.44 32.40 13.34
N ILE A 589 -10.61 33.72 13.28
CA ILE A 589 -9.58 34.72 13.55
C ILE A 589 -9.95 35.49 14.81
N TRP A 590 -9.00 35.63 15.74
CA TRP A 590 -9.15 36.51 16.88
C TRP A 590 -8.49 37.84 16.57
N VAL A 591 -9.23 38.93 16.75
CA VAL A 591 -8.78 40.29 16.45
C VAL A 591 -8.53 41.03 17.75
N SER A 592 -7.37 41.66 17.84
CA SER A 592 -7.00 42.49 18.99
C SER A 592 -7.94 43.68 19.12
N THR A 593 -8.49 43.90 20.32
CA THR A 593 -9.16 45.16 20.69
C THR A 593 -8.17 46.19 21.24
N GLY A 594 -6.87 45.90 21.20
CA GLY A 594 -5.82 46.62 21.92
C GLY A 594 -5.65 46.11 23.36
N LYS A 595 -4.91 46.86 24.17
CA LYS A 595 -4.72 46.56 25.59
C LYS A 595 -6.05 46.47 26.32
N GLU A 596 -6.13 45.57 27.29
CA GLU A 596 -7.33 45.43 28.14
C GLU A 596 -7.61 46.77 28.82
N LYS A 597 -8.85 47.26 28.71
CA LYS A 597 -9.27 48.52 29.36
C LYS A 597 -9.86 48.22 30.73
N VAL A 598 -9.52 49.01 31.73
CA VAL A 598 -10.09 48.96 33.07
C VAL A 598 -10.65 50.33 33.46
N THR A 599 -11.70 50.32 34.28
CA THR A 599 -12.35 51.55 34.75
C THR A 599 -11.64 52.05 36.00
N VAL A 600 -11.27 53.33 36.04
CA VAL A 600 -10.75 53.95 37.25
C VAL A 600 -11.86 53.97 38.32
N PRO A 601 -11.70 53.28 39.47
CA PRO A 601 -12.67 53.24 40.55
C PRO A 601 -13.00 54.63 41.10
N SER A 602 -14.21 54.79 41.63
CA SER A 602 -14.61 56.00 42.35
C SER A 602 -13.95 56.05 43.73
N ILE A 603 -13.02 56.99 43.91
CA ILE A 603 -12.34 57.25 45.19
C ILE A 603 -12.78 58.63 45.69
N SER A 604 -13.47 58.67 46.82
CA SER A 604 -13.97 59.92 47.39
C SER A 604 -12.82 60.76 47.97
N ALA A 605 -12.90 62.08 47.80
CA ALA A 605 -12.00 63.00 48.49
C ALA A 605 -12.12 62.78 50.02
N GLY A 606 -10.97 62.69 50.71
CA GLY A 606 -10.91 62.33 52.13
C GLY A 606 -10.63 60.85 52.42
N THR A 607 -10.64 59.97 51.39
CA THR A 607 -10.22 58.56 51.54
C THR A 607 -8.75 58.48 51.94
N ASP A 608 -8.38 57.53 52.81
CA ASP A 608 -6.99 57.24 53.17
C ASP A 608 -6.16 56.79 51.94
N TYR A 609 -4.91 57.25 51.84
CA TYR A 609 -4.04 56.96 50.70
C TYR A 609 -3.78 55.46 50.51
N ALA A 610 -3.60 54.69 51.59
CA ALA A 610 -3.35 53.25 51.48
C ALA A 610 -4.55 52.48 50.91
N THR A 611 -5.77 52.88 51.32
CA THR A 611 -7.04 52.33 50.87
C THR A 611 -7.29 52.67 49.40
N ALA A 612 -7.06 53.93 49.02
CA ALA A 612 -7.15 54.37 47.63
C ALA A 612 -6.17 53.62 46.73
N LYS A 613 -4.93 53.44 47.18
CA LYS A 613 -3.91 52.65 46.47
C LYS A 613 -4.36 51.21 46.25
N LEU A 614 -4.83 50.53 47.30
CA LEU A 614 -5.30 49.14 47.20
C LEU A 614 -6.50 49.00 46.24
N GLN A 615 -7.42 49.95 46.24
CA GLN A 615 -8.57 49.95 45.33
C GLN A 615 -8.15 50.08 43.86
N LEU A 616 -7.14 50.90 43.55
CA LEU A 616 -6.59 51.04 42.20
C LEU A 616 -5.80 49.80 41.77
N GLU A 617 -4.94 49.29 42.64
CA GLU A 617 -4.15 48.08 42.36
C GLU A 617 -5.05 46.84 42.16
N ALA A 618 -6.17 46.75 42.87
CA ALA A 618 -7.14 45.66 42.75
C ALA A 618 -7.78 45.55 41.35
N VAL A 619 -7.88 46.66 40.61
CA VAL A 619 -8.36 46.66 39.21
C VAL A 619 -7.21 46.62 38.19
N GLY A 620 -5.98 46.38 38.65
CA GLY A 620 -4.80 46.24 37.79
C GLY A 620 -4.19 47.57 37.34
N LEU A 621 -4.39 48.66 38.09
CA LEU A 621 -3.75 49.96 37.83
C LEU A 621 -2.47 50.12 38.65
N THR A 622 -1.54 50.91 38.13
CA THR A 622 -0.34 51.32 38.89
C THR A 622 -0.60 52.67 39.55
N VAL A 623 0.02 52.92 40.71
CA VAL A 623 -0.27 54.12 41.52
C VAL A 623 0.98 54.98 41.67
N ALA A 624 0.86 56.25 41.30
CA ALA A 624 1.84 57.29 41.61
C ALA A 624 1.25 58.27 42.63
N ALA A 625 2.06 58.77 43.56
CA ALA A 625 1.63 59.76 44.54
C ALA A 625 2.18 61.14 44.21
N ASN A 626 1.36 62.17 44.33
CA ASN A 626 1.73 63.57 44.26
C ASN A 626 1.35 64.27 45.58
N GLY A 627 2.25 64.19 46.55
CA GLY A 627 2.04 64.70 47.91
C GLY A 627 2.57 63.73 48.98
N PRO A 628 2.30 63.98 50.28
CA PRO A 628 2.65 63.06 51.36
C PRO A 628 1.98 61.69 51.17
N THR A 629 2.54 60.64 51.76
CA THR A 629 1.99 59.25 51.70
C THR A 629 1.99 58.58 53.08
N ASP A 630 2.09 59.38 54.14
CA ASP A 630 2.07 58.90 55.51
C ASP A 630 0.67 58.40 55.93
N SER A 631 0.58 57.77 57.10
CA SER A 631 -0.66 57.19 57.62
C SER A 631 -1.76 58.20 57.96
N THR A 632 -1.49 59.51 57.84
CA THR A 632 -2.46 60.59 58.09
C THR A 632 -2.89 61.30 56.81
N THR A 633 -2.41 60.82 55.66
CA THR A 633 -2.61 61.42 54.35
C THR A 633 -3.95 60.98 53.75
N VAL A 634 -4.69 61.97 53.23
CA VAL A 634 -5.96 61.73 52.52
C VAL A 634 -5.90 62.14 51.06
N VAL A 635 -6.70 61.48 50.22
CA VAL A 635 -6.86 61.77 48.80
C VAL A 635 -7.59 63.09 48.60
N GLU A 636 -7.03 63.96 47.76
CA GLU A 636 -7.68 65.18 47.30
C GLU A 636 -8.27 64.99 45.91
N SER A 637 -7.52 64.38 44.99
CA SER A 637 -7.97 64.07 43.64
C SER A 637 -7.18 62.91 43.06
N ILE A 638 -7.72 62.32 41.98
CA ILE A 638 -7.06 61.29 41.18
C ILE A 638 -7.08 61.70 39.70
N ASP A 639 -5.99 61.39 39.00
CA ASP A 639 -5.86 61.60 37.55
C ASP A 639 -5.24 60.36 36.88
N PRO A 640 -5.88 59.74 35.86
CA PRO A 640 -7.19 60.07 35.29
C PRO A 640 -8.36 60.00 36.29
N ALA A 641 -9.40 60.80 36.05
CA ALA A 641 -10.55 60.92 36.95
C ALA A 641 -11.34 59.60 37.08
N ALA A 642 -12.07 59.44 38.19
CA ALA A 642 -12.98 58.32 38.41
C ALA A 642 -13.94 58.11 37.23
N GLY A 643 -14.16 56.85 36.85
CA GLY A 643 -14.97 56.46 35.69
C GLY A 643 -14.24 56.49 34.35
N SER A 644 -13.00 56.99 34.29
CA SER A 644 -12.19 56.95 33.06
C SER A 644 -11.83 55.51 32.65
N GLN A 645 -11.83 55.23 31.34
CA GLN A 645 -11.32 53.97 30.78
C GLN A 645 -9.84 54.13 30.42
N VAL A 646 -8.97 53.35 31.07
CA VAL A 646 -7.52 53.39 30.87
C VAL A 646 -6.99 51.98 30.55
N ASP A 647 -5.81 51.86 29.93
CA ASP A 647 -5.20 50.53 29.74
C ASP A 647 -4.88 49.92 31.11
N LYS A 648 -5.12 48.62 31.26
CA LYS A 648 -4.63 47.85 32.41
C LYS A 648 -3.11 48.04 32.56
N GLY A 649 -2.66 48.29 33.78
CA GLY A 649 -1.29 48.68 34.10
C GLY A 649 -1.01 50.18 33.99
N SER A 650 -1.93 50.99 33.45
CA SER A 650 -1.77 52.46 33.41
C SER A 650 -1.61 53.06 34.80
N THR A 651 -0.86 54.15 34.89
CA THR A 651 -0.61 54.86 36.14
C THR A 651 -1.71 55.86 36.44
N VAL A 652 -2.31 55.76 37.63
CA VAL A 652 -3.18 56.77 38.22
C VAL A 652 -2.38 57.55 39.25
N THR A 653 -2.33 58.86 39.08
CA THR A 653 -1.70 59.79 40.02
C THR A 653 -2.72 60.18 41.08
N ILE A 654 -2.44 59.85 42.33
CA ILE A 654 -3.21 60.29 43.49
C ILE A 654 -2.57 61.57 44.02
N THR A 655 -3.28 62.70 43.96
CA THR A 655 -2.86 63.93 44.63
C THR A 655 -3.39 63.90 46.05
N THR A 656 -2.49 64.14 47.01
CA THR A 656 -2.76 63.95 48.44
C THR A 656 -2.45 65.20 49.25
N LYS A 657 -3.07 65.31 50.44
CA LYS A 657 -2.76 66.34 51.43
C LYS A 657 -2.70 65.77 52.83
N ALA A 658 -1.98 66.46 53.72
CA ALA A 658 -1.96 66.14 55.13
C ALA A 658 -3.40 66.22 55.70
N GLY A 659 -3.85 65.16 56.37
CA GLY A 659 -5.14 65.17 57.05
C GLY A 659 -5.17 66.27 58.11
N THR A 660 -6.20 67.11 58.09
CA THR A 660 -6.40 68.08 59.17
C THR A 660 -6.75 67.30 60.44
N SER A 661 -5.77 67.16 61.33
CA SER A 661 -6.04 66.90 62.74
C SER A 661 -6.95 68.02 63.24
N THR A 662 -8.24 67.76 63.38
CA THR A 662 -9.10 68.52 64.28
C THR A 662 -8.51 68.38 65.68
N GLY A 663 -7.68 69.35 66.06
CA GLY A 663 -7.20 69.49 67.42
C GLY A 663 -8.39 69.64 68.35
N GLY A 664 -8.68 68.59 69.12
CA GLY A 664 -9.57 68.66 70.27
C GLY A 664 -8.97 69.65 71.26
N ASN A 665 -9.57 70.83 71.35
CA ASN A 665 -9.17 71.87 72.27
C ASN A 665 -9.36 71.37 73.70
N ASN A 666 -8.28 71.37 74.46
CA ASN A 666 -8.20 71.03 75.86
C ASN A 666 -8.78 72.20 76.68
N GLY A 667 -9.99 72.05 77.20
CA GLY A 667 -10.64 73.00 78.11
C GLY A 667 -10.91 72.33 79.44
N GLY A 668 -9.90 72.28 80.31
CA GLY A 668 -10.07 71.86 81.70
C GLY A 668 -10.89 72.87 82.49
N ASN A 669 -11.82 72.39 83.31
CA ASN A 669 -12.16 73.08 84.56
C ASN A 669 -12.34 72.06 85.68
N ASN A 670 -11.58 72.31 86.75
CA ASN A 670 -11.47 71.54 87.98
C ASN A 670 -12.40 72.15 89.06
N SER A 671 -12.54 71.45 90.18
CA SER A 671 -13.25 71.75 91.44
C SER A 671 -14.75 71.38 91.46
N ASN A 672 -15.25 70.40 92.24
CA ASN A 672 -15.07 69.89 93.61
C ASN A 672 -16.24 70.31 94.53
N THR A 673 -16.64 69.37 95.40
CA THR A 673 -17.65 69.30 96.49
C THR A 673 -18.85 68.43 96.11
N GLY A 674 -19.22 67.36 96.82
CA GLY A 674 -18.96 66.98 98.21
C GLY A 674 -20.28 66.47 98.78
N GLU A 675 -20.24 65.29 99.40
CA GLU A 675 -21.33 64.51 100.04
C GLU A 675 -22.38 63.83 99.15
#